data_AF-A0A154WGZ5-F1
#
_entry.id   AF-A0A154WGZ5-F1
#
_cell.length_a   1.000
_cell.length_b   1.000
_cell.length_c   1.000
_cell.angle_alpha   90.00
_cell.angle_beta   90.00
_cell.angle_gamma   90.00
#
_symmetry.space_group_name_H-M   'P 1'
#
loop_
_entity.id
_entity.type
_entity.pdbx_description
1 polymer ?
#
loop_
_entity_poly.entity_id
_entity_poly.type
_entity_poly.pdbx_seq_one_letter_code
_entity_poly.pdbx_strand_id
1 'polypeptide(L)'
;MSAAQGWRLDDTAVTALMQARHPDPFAILGPHRTERGIALRVIRPGAETAEAFDPTTGAPLASLLRRHEGGFFEGLLPEETPYRLRFTAGPADWQEEDVYRFPSRFGDLDRHLLAEGRHRRLYERLGAHPTLLDGVEGTHFAVWAPNATRVSVVGDFNDWDGRRHPMRRHPSIGVWDLFVPGVGEGALYKYELLGPNGEMLPLKADPVGFAAQMPPATASVVHGLPRYEWGDQAWMEARHERQDRTAPISIYEVHLGSWRRRADGGLMSYEEAADALIAYAGDLGFTHIELLPISEHPFTGSWGYQPIGLFAPTRRFGPPEGFAYLVDRCHQAGIGVIVDWVPAHFPSDAHGLARFDGTALYEHADPRQGLHRDWNTLIYNFGRREVANFLRANALFWLEQYHVDALRVDAVASMLYLDYSREAGEWVPNAQGGRENLDAVEFLRMLNVELYGDHPGAISIAEESTAWPGVSQPVGADGHSGGLGFGYKWNMGWMHDTLDYVGRDPIHRQHHHDQLTFGLIYAFSENFILPLSHDEVVHGKGSLIGRMPGDQWQKFANLRAYFGFMWTHPGKKLLFMGGEFAQPHEWNHDLPLDWHLLADPFHAGMRDLIRTLNHLYRGEPALHALDCQPEGFAWIDAADAQSSIFIYQRNGRPGDPPVVVVCNFTPTVRRDYRIGLPQGGRWVERLNTDDGVYGGSGVGNGALTAEPTPWHGRPHSVALTLPPLATLVLAPER
;
A
#
# COMPACT_ATOMS: atom_id res chain seq x y z
N MET A 1 -42.57 -3.84 55.02
CA MET A 1 -42.06 -4.47 53.79
C MET A 1 -42.88 -3.94 52.63
N SER A 2 -42.33 -2.97 51.89
CA SER A 2 -43.08 -2.13 50.95
C SER A 2 -42.69 -2.48 49.52
N ALA A 3 -43.68 -2.74 48.68
CA ALA A 3 -43.58 -3.05 47.25
C ALA A 3 -43.13 -1.84 46.38
N ALA A 4 -42.12 -1.07 46.82
CA ALA A 4 -41.88 0.30 46.34
C ALA A 4 -40.63 0.55 45.47
N GLN A 5 -39.84 -0.45 45.03
CA GLN A 5 -38.56 -0.16 44.33
C GLN A 5 -38.21 -1.03 43.11
N GLY A 6 -39.16 -1.70 42.44
CA GLY A 6 -38.86 -2.62 41.33
C GLY A 6 -38.17 -2.03 40.08
N TRP A 7 -38.12 -0.70 39.91
CA TRP A 7 -37.50 -0.04 38.75
C TRP A 7 -36.05 0.44 39.00
N ARG A 8 -35.67 0.53 40.28
CA ARG A 8 -34.34 1.02 40.69
C ARG A 8 -33.30 -0.07 40.48
N LEU A 9 -32.10 0.35 40.12
CA LEU A 9 -31.00 -0.57 39.96
C LEU A 9 -30.49 -1.07 41.33
N ASP A 10 -30.04 -2.32 41.37
CA ASP A 10 -29.41 -2.89 42.56
C ASP A 10 -28.01 -2.30 42.80
N ASP A 11 -27.59 -2.23 44.06
CA ASP A 11 -26.32 -1.59 44.42
C ASP A 11 -25.08 -2.33 43.89
N THR A 12 -25.20 -3.63 43.56
CA THR A 12 -24.10 -4.41 42.97
C THR A 12 -23.85 -3.97 41.54
N ALA A 13 -24.92 -3.82 40.74
CA ALA A 13 -24.85 -3.31 39.38
C ALA A 13 -24.40 -1.84 39.34
N VAL A 14 -24.87 -1.00 40.28
CA VAL A 14 -24.36 0.38 40.45
C VAL A 14 -22.85 0.37 40.70
N THR A 15 -22.37 -0.48 41.60
CA THR A 15 -20.94 -0.59 41.92
C THR A 15 -20.13 -1.05 40.71
N ALA A 16 -20.60 -2.07 39.98
CA ALA A 16 -19.93 -2.59 38.78
C ALA A 16 -19.84 -1.53 37.67
N LEU A 17 -20.90 -0.75 37.47
CA LEU A 17 -20.91 0.37 36.54
C LEU A 17 -19.92 1.47 36.94
N MET A 18 -19.91 1.86 38.22
CA MET A 18 -19.02 2.92 38.72
C MET A 18 -17.54 2.54 38.69
N GLN A 19 -17.25 1.25 38.74
CA GLN A 19 -15.90 0.71 38.54
C GLN A 19 -15.55 0.49 37.06
N ALA A 20 -16.45 0.84 36.13
CA ALA A 20 -16.34 0.55 34.70
C ALA A 20 -16.03 -0.94 34.43
N ARG A 21 -16.78 -1.83 35.10
CA ARG A 21 -16.68 -3.29 34.97
C ARG A 21 -17.99 -3.97 34.54
N HIS A 22 -19.05 -3.19 34.31
CA HIS A 22 -20.30 -3.75 33.80
C HIS A 22 -20.15 -4.18 32.33
N PRO A 23 -20.52 -5.42 31.95
CA PRO A 23 -20.27 -5.96 30.61
C PRO A 23 -21.22 -5.42 29.53
N ASP A 24 -22.36 -4.86 29.94
CA ASP A 24 -23.36 -4.28 29.03
C ASP A 24 -23.91 -2.96 29.60
N PRO A 25 -23.22 -1.83 29.39
CA PRO A 25 -23.68 -0.53 29.87
C PRO A 25 -25.05 -0.13 29.31
N PHE A 26 -25.38 -0.51 28.07
CA PHE A 26 -26.63 -0.14 27.40
C PHE A 26 -27.85 -0.87 27.93
N ALA A 27 -27.68 -2.06 28.52
CA ALA A 27 -28.76 -2.74 29.24
C ALA A 27 -29.20 -2.00 30.51
N ILE A 28 -28.45 -0.99 30.97
CA ILE A 28 -28.72 -0.29 32.23
C ILE A 28 -28.83 1.23 32.06
N LEU A 29 -27.85 1.85 31.40
CA LEU A 29 -27.75 3.28 31.20
C LEU A 29 -28.70 3.76 30.11
N GLY A 30 -29.05 5.04 30.16
CA GLY A 30 -30.02 5.65 29.26
C GLY A 30 -31.46 5.39 29.69
N PRO A 31 -32.42 5.55 28.75
CA PRO A 31 -33.84 5.37 29.01
C PRO A 31 -34.26 3.90 28.90
N HIS A 32 -34.91 3.37 29.94
CA HIS A 32 -35.39 1.99 30.00
C HIS A 32 -36.88 1.93 30.36
N ARG A 33 -37.69 1.23 29.56
CA ARG A 33 -39.12 1.05 29.84
C ARG A 33 -39.33 0.19 31.09
N THR A 34 -40.20 0.65 31.98
CA THR A 34 -40.63 -0.07 33.20
C THR A 34 -42.14 0.03 33.37
N GLU A 35 -42.72 -0.74 34.30
CA GLU A 35 -44.15 -0.66 34.62
C GLU A 35 -44.60 0.73 35.12
N ARG A 36 -43.66 1.58 35.56
CA ARG A 36 -43.96 2.90 36.15
C ARG A 36 -43.63 4.08 35.23
N GLY A 37 -43.13 3.83 34.02
CA GLY A 37 -42.63 4.85 33.10
C GLY A 37 -41.23 4.51 32.59
N ILE A 38 -40.46 5.53 32.19
CA ILE A 38 -39.10 5.36 31.68
C ILE A 38 -38.10 5.61 32.82
N ALA A 39 -37.39 4.56 33.24
CA ALA A 39 -36.27 4.70 34.17
C ALA A 39 -35.08 5.30 33.39
N LEU A 40 -34.60 6.45 33.83
CA LEU A 40 -33.44 7.12 33.27
C LEU A 40 -32.25 6.92 34.21
N ARG A 41 -31.16 6.34 33.71
CA ARG A 41 -29.96 6.04 34.51
C ARG A 41 -28.71 6.59 33.83
N VAL A 42 -27.93 7.39 34.57
CA VAL A 42 -26.80 8.13 33.99
C VAL A 42 -25.60 8.08 34.92
N ILE A 43 -24.41 8.02 34.33
CA ILE A 43 -23.14 8.16 35.04
C ILE A 43 -22.46 9.44 34.56
N ARG A 44 -22.25 10.38 35.47
CA ARG A 44 -21.46 11.58 35.22
C ARG A 44 -20.50 11.86 36.37
N PRO A 45 -19.25 11.34 36.30
CA PRO A 45 -18.27 11.57 37.34
C PRO A 45 -18.01 13.07 37.54
N GLY A 46 -18.02 13.51 38.79
CA GLY A 46 -17.84 14.92 39.17
C GLY A 46 -19.15 15.73 39.31
N ALA A 47 -20.29 15.22 38.83
CA ALA A 47 -21.58 15.85 39.07
C ALA A 47 -22.08 15.60 40.50
N GLU A 48 -22.71 16.61 41.10
CA GLU A 48 -23.35 16.56 42.41
C GLU A 48 -24.87 16.39 42.29
N THR A 49 -25.49 16.99 41.28
CA THR A 49 -26.91 16.82 40.95
C THR A 49 -27.09 16.53 39.46
N ALA A 50 -28.22 15.91 39.11
CA ALA A 50 -28.62 15.64 37.74
C ALA A 50 -30.15 15.78 37.59
N GLU A 51 -30.57 16.40 36.50
CA GLU A 51 -31.98 16.60 36.14
C GLU A 51 -32.18 16.36 34.64
N ALA A 52 -33.26 15.67 34.28
CA ALA A 52 -33.74 15.62 32.92
C ALA A 52 -34.70 16.80 32.67
N PHE A 53 -34.54 17.51 31.55
CA PHE A 53 -35.38 18.64 31.18
C PHE A 53 -35.78 18.58 29.70
N ASP A 54 -36.87 19.24 29.34
CA ASP A 54 -37.38 19.34 27.98
C ASP A 54 -36.48 20.30 27.17
N PRO A 55 -35.85 19.84 26.07
CA PRO A 55 -34.92 20.68 25.31
C PRO A 55 -35.59 21.86 24.59
N THR A 56 -36.91 21.84 24.40
CA THR A 56 -37.69 22.88 23.71
C THR A 56 -38.20 23.93 24.71
N THR A 57 -38.78 23.48 25.82
CA THR A 57 -39.43 24.38 26.79
C THR A 57 -38.52 24.78 27.95
N GLY A 58 -37.43 24.03 28.17
CA GLY A 58 -36.53 24.18 29.32
C GLY A 58 -37.14 23.70 30.64
N ALA A 59 -38.35 23.14 30.61
CA ALA A 59 -39.06 22.70 31.81
C ALA A 59 -38.42 21.42 32.40
N PRO A 60 -38.29 21.32 33.73
CA PRO A 60 -37.78 20.11 34.37
C PRO A 60 -38.78 18.95 34.14
N LEU A 61 -38.27 17.81 33.67
CA LEU A 61 -39.04 16.59 33.44
C LEU A 61 -38.91 15.62 34.60
N ALA A 62 -37.70 15.44 35.13
CA ALA A 62 -37.44 14.60 36.31
C ALA A 62 -36.11 14.94 36.97
N SER A 63 -36.10 15.09 38.30
CA SER A 63 -34.85 15.11 39.07
C SER A 63 -34.32 13.68 39.26
N LEU A 64 -33.02 13.48 39.06
CA LEU A 64 -32.38 12.17 39.18
C LEU A 64 -31.68 12.05 40.54
N LEU A 65 -32.01 10.99 41.29
CA LEU A 65 -31.43 10.73 42.59
C LEU A 65 -30.00 10.22 42.44
N ARG A 66 -29.04 10.90 43.09
CA ARG A 66 -27.67 10.41 43.22
C ARG A 66 -27.66 9.17 44.12
N ARG A 67 -27.35 8.01 43.56
CA ARG A 67 -27.23 6.73 44.31
C ARG A 67 -25.79 6.38 44.66
N HIS A 68 -24.80 7.03 44.05
CA HIS A 68 -23.39 6.77 44.31
C HIS A 68 -22.57 8.06 44.27
N GLU A 69 -21.59 8.19 45.18
CA GLU A 69 -20.73 9.38 45.26
C GLU A 69 -19.90 9.60 43.98
N GLY A 70 -19.55 8.53 43.29
CA GLY A 70 -18.84 8.62 42.01
C GLY A 70 -19.68 9.18 40.84
N GLY A 71 -20.96 9.54 41.06
CA GLY A 71 -21.78 10.23 40.07
C GLY A 71 -22.75 9.34 39.29
N PHE A 72 -23.28 8.27 39.91
CA PHE A 72 -24.43 7.53 39.37
C PHE A 72 -25.73 8.19 39.81
N PHE A 73 -26.62 8.42 38.85
CA PHE A 73 -27.93 9.02 39.04
C PHE A 73 -29.01 8.14 38.40
N GLU A 74 -30.17 8.05 39.05
CA GLU A 74 -31.35 7.41 38.45
C GLU A 74 -32.64 8.16 38.79
N GLY A 75 -33.59 8.19 37.85
CA GLY A 75 -34.89 8.80 38.03
C GLY A 75 -35.93 8.18 37.10
N LEU A 76 -37.15 8.70 37.13
CA LEU A 76 -38.28 8.17 36.37
C LEU A 76 -38.96 9.30 35.60
N LEU A 77 -39.06 9.14 34.29
CA LEU A 77 -39.93 9.95 33.45
C LEU A 77 -41.31 9.27 33.35
N PRO A 78 -42.43 10.02 33.44
CA PRO A 78 -43.77 9.43 33.35
C PRO A 78 -44.02 8.69 32.03
N GLU A 79 -43.49 9.21 30.93
CA GLU A 79 -43.64 8.66 29.59
C GLU A 79 -42.36 8.90 28.76
N GLU A 80 -42.34 8.35 27.54
CA GLU A 80 -41.23 8.52 26.62
C GLU A 80 -41.32 9.91 25.97
N THR A 81 -40.36 10.78 26.26
CA THR A 81 -40.33 12.18 25.81
C THR A 81 -38.89 12.58 25.50
N PRO A 82 -38.64 13.44 24.50
CA PRO A 82 -37.32 14.02 24.29
C PRO A 82 -36.82 14.75 25.54
N TYR A 83 -35.58 14.50 25.92
CA TYR A 83 -34.97 15.10 27.09
C TYR A 83 -33.50 15.46 26.83
N ARG A 84 -32.98 16.39 27.63
CA ARG A 84 -31.55 16.60 27.83
C ARG A 84 -31.23 16.55 29.32
N LEU A 85 -29.96 16.38 29.63
CA LEU A 85 -29.48 16.27 31.01
C LEU A 85 -28.83 17.59 31.43
N ARG A 86 -29.19 18.07 32.62
CA ARG A 86 -28.51 19.18 33.30
C ARG A 86 -27.81 18.65 34.53
N PHE A 87 -26.55 19.03 34.72
CA PHE A 87 -25.74 18.63 35.85
C PHE A 87 -25.22 19.86 36.58
N THR A 88 -25.02 19.73 37.90
CA THR A 88 -24.35 20.78 38.68
C THR A 88 -23.22 20.19 39.53
N ALA A 89 -22.17 20.99 39.75
CA ALA A 89 -21.08 20.67 40.67
C ALA A 89 -20.53 21.98 41.27
N GLY A 90 -20.86 22.27 42.53
CA GLY A 90 -20.58 23.57 43.14
C GLY A 90 -21.18 24.72 42.30
N PRO A 91 -20.38 25.70 41.83
CA PRO A 91 -20.89 26.80 40.99
C PRO A 91 -21.05 26.42 39.50
N ALA A 92 -20.59 25.24 39.07
CA ALA A 92 -20.71 24.81 37.68
C ALA A 92 -22.11 24.24 37.40
N ASP A 93 -22.70 24.65 36.28
CA ASP A 93 -23.95 24.15 35.70
C ASP A 93 -23.72 23.95 34.20
N TRP A 94 -24.05 22.76 33.70
CA TRP A 94 -23.88 22.44 32.29
C TRP A 94 -24.92 21.44 31.80
N GLN A 95 -25.11 21.39 30.49
CA GLN A 95 -26.12 20.55 29.84
C GLN A 95 -25.49 19.64 28.79
N GLU A 96 -25.93 18.39 28.74
CA GLU A 96 -25.40 17.35 27.85
C GLU A 96 -26.54 16.54 27.24
N GLU A 97 -26.21 15.86 26.15
CA GLU A 97 -27.03 14.78 25.60
C GLU A 97 -26.77 13.48 26.38
N ASP A 98 -27.78 12.62 26.50
CA ASP A 98 -27.55 11.28 27.02
C ASP A 98 -26.96 10.38 25.93
N VAL A 99 -25.67 10.08 26.07
CA VAL A 99 -24.90 9.19 25.19
C VAL A 99 -25.59 7.82 25.00
N TYR A 100 -26.29 7.32 26.01
CA TYR A 100 -26.89 5.99 26.02
C TYR A 100 -28.32 5.95 25.45
N ARG A 101 -28.88 7.09 25.01
CA ARG A 101 -30.19 7.11 24.33
C ARG A 101 -30.12 6.72 22.86
N PHE A 102 -28.93 6.76 22.25
CA PHE A 102 -28.77 6.58 20.81
C PHE A 102 -28.68 5.09 20.39
N PRO A 103 -29.37 4.69 19.31
CA PRO A 103 -29.35 3.32 18.82
C PRO A 103 -28.00 2.94 18.17
N SER A 104 -27.85 1.66 17.84
CA SER A 104 -26.70 1.20 17.04
C SER A 104 -26.91 1.50 15.57
N ARG A 105 -25.82 1.77 14.85
CA ARG A 105 -25.85 1.92 13.38
C ARG A 105 -25.70 0.59 12.64
N PHE A 106 -25.41 -0.50 13.33
CA PHE A 106 -25.27 -1.82 12.71
C PHE A 106 -26.63 -2.44 12.38
N GLY A 107 -26.95 -2.50 11.09
CA GLY A 107 -28.10 -3.25 10.56
C GLY A 107 -27.84 -4.75 10.51
N ASP A 108 -28.88 -5.53 10.19
CA ASP A 108 -28.79 -7.00 10.12
C ASP A 108 -27.80 -7.49 9.06
N LEU A 109 -27.74 -6.81 7.90
CA LEU A 109 -26.80 -7.14 6.84
C LEU A 109 -25.35 -6.89 7.26
N ASP A 110 -25.06 -5.76 7.89
CA ASP A 110 -23.71 -5.43 8.39
C ASP A 110 -23.25 -6.52 9.38
N ARG A 111 -24.14 -6.90 10.31
CA ARG A 111 -23.87 -7.96 11.30
C ARG A 111 -23.59 -9.30 10.63
N HIS A 112 -24.41 -9.67 9.65
CA HIS A 112 -24.25 -10.93 8.92
C HIS A 112 -22.91 -10.96 8.18
N LEU A 113 -22.60 -9.93 7.39
CA LEU A 113 -21.36 -9.88 6.60
C LEU A 113 -20.10 -9.82 7.47
N LEU A 114 -20.14 -9.13 8.61
CA LEU A 114 -19.03 -9.11 9.57
C LEU A 114 -18.82 -10.49 10.21
N ALA A 115 -19.89 -11.18 10.62
CA ALA A 115 -19.80 -12.53 11.18
C ALA A 115 -19.23 -13.56 10.18
N GLU A 116 -19.50 -13.36 8.89
CA GLU A 116 -19.00 -14.21 7.82
C GLU A 116 -17.59 -13.84 7.34
N GLY A 117 -17.06 -12.68 7.72
CA GLY A 117 -15.78 -12.18 7.17
C GLY A 117 -15.86 -11.88 5.67
N ARG A 118 -17.00 -11.30 5.23
CA ARG A 118 -17.30 -10.94 3.84
C ARG A 118 -17.76 -9.49 3.64
N HIS A 119 -17.57 -8.63 4.65
CA HIS A 119 -17.95 -7.23 4.57
C HIS A 119 -16.89 -6.40 3.83
N ARG A 120 -17.04 -6.25 2.51
CA ARG A 120 -16.08 -5.54 1.62
C ARG A 120 -15.83 -4.08 2.01
N ARG A 121 -16.88 -3.40 2.49
CA ARG A 121 -16.82 -2.00 2.96
C ARG A 121 -16.95 -1.87 4.47
N LEU A 122 -16.29 -2.76 5.23
CA LEU A 122 -16.38 -2.74 6.70
C LEU A 122 -15.99 -1.36 7.27
N TYR A 123 -15.14 -0.64 6.56
CA TYR A 123 -14.68 0.70 6.92
C TYR A 123 -15.82 1.74 6.91
N GLU A 124 -16.97 1.49 6.28
CA GLU A 124 -18.16 2.36 6.41
C GLU A 124 -18.93 2.17 7.74
N ARG A 125 -18.52 1.20 8.56
CA ARG A 125 -19.19 0.82 9.81
C ARG A 125 -18.26 0.74 11.01
N LEU A 126 -17.02 0.30 10.82
CA LEU A 126 -15.94 0.37 11.81
C LEU A 126 -15.19 1.69 11.70
N GLY A 127 -14.46 2.06 12.76
CA GLY A 127 -13.74 3.32 12.84
C GLY A 127 -14.56 4.42 13.50
N ALA A 128 -14.19 5.67 13.24
CA ALA A 128 -14.88 6.87 13.72
C ALA A 128 -15.57 7.62 12.57
N HIS A 129 -16.89 7.75 12.67
CA HIS A 129 -17.74 8.36 11.65
C HIS A 129 -18.53 9.55 12.22
N PRO A 130 -18.11 10.80 11.95
CA PRO A 130 -18.93 11.97 12.16
C PRO A 130 -20.28 11.81 11.46
N THR A 131 -21.37 11.98 12.20
CA THR A 131 -22.71 11.71 11.69
C THR A 131 -23.79 12.47 12.48
N LEU A 132 -25.02 12.44 11.96
CA LEU A 132 -26.20 13.02 12.58
C LEU A 132 -27.13 11.88 13.00
N LEU A 133 -27.40 11.72 14.30
CA LEU A 133 -28.38 10.77 14.83
C LEU A 133 -29.45 11.51 15.62
N ASP A 134 -30.71 11.26 15.28
CA ASP A 134 -31.89 11.91 15.89
C ASP A 134 -31.76 13.45 15.98
N GLY A 135 -31.19 14.06 14.94
CA GLY A 135 -30.98 15.52 14.86
C GLY A 135 -29.80 16.05 15.69
N VAL A 136 -28.98 15.17 16.28
CA VAL A 136 -27.81 15.53 17.09
C VAL A 136 -26.54 15.16 16.34
N GLU A 137 -25.64 16.13 16.18
CA GLU A 137 -24.32 15.92 15.60
C GLU A 137 -23.38 15.26 16.61
N GLY A 138 -22.55 14.36 16.14
CA GLY A 138 -21.55 13.67 16.95
C GLY A 138 -20.78 12.66 16.13
N THR A 139 -20.08 11.75 16.81
CA THR A 139 -19.29 10.71 16.14
C THR A 139 -19.72 9.34 16.61
N HIS A 140 -19.97 8.45 15.66
CA HIS A 140 -20.15 7.03 15.93
C HIS A 140 -18.82 6.31 15.84
N PHE A 141 -18.43 5.65 16.93
CA PHE A 141 -17.21 4.87 17.06
C PHE A 141 -17.55 3.39 17.04
N ALA A 142 -16.77 2.58 16.33
CA ALA A 142 -16.90 1.14 16.37
C ALA A 142 -15.58 0.39 16.18
N VAL A 143 -15.34 -0.64 16.99
CA VAL A 143 -14.08 -1.40 17.00
C VAL A 143 -14.31 -2.89 17.28
N TRP A 144 -13.55 -3.75 16.60
CA TRP A 144 -13.58 -5.19 16.81
C TRP A 144 -12.64 -5.60 17.96
N ALA A 145 -13.20 -6.15 19.03
CA ALA A 145 -12.47 -6.60 20.22
C ALA A 145 -13.27 -7.69 20.96
N PRO A 146 -13.41 -8.88 20.37
CA PRO A 146 -14.37 -9.90 20.82
C PRO A 146 -14.12 -10.41 22.24
N ASN A 147 -12.85 -10.47 22.67
CA ASN A 147 -12.46 -11.01 23.96
C ASN A 147 -12.34 -9.96 25.07
N ALA A 148 -12.43 -8.68 24.72
CA ALA A 148 -12.45 -7.61 25.72
C ALA A 148 -13.69 -7.76 26.61
N THR A 149 -13.53 -7.44 27.89
CA THR A 149 -14.64 -7.41 28.85
C THR A 149 -15.30 -6.04 28.95
N ARG A 150 -14.58 -5.00 28.53
CA ARG A 150 -15.07 -3.63 28.31
C ARG A 150 -14.23 -2.96 27.23
N VAL A 151 -14.87 -2.15 26.41
CA VAL A 151 -14.22 -1.14 25.58
C VAL A 151 -14.80 0.23 25.91
N SER A 152 -13.97 1.26 25.92
CA SER A 152 -14.37 2.66 26.08
C SER A 152 -13.63 3.52 25.07
N VAL A 153 -14.32 4.51 24.50
CA VAL A 153 -13.65 5.52 23.68
C VAL A 153 -13.13 6.63 24.60
N VAL A 154 -11.86 6.99 24.44
CA VAL A 154 -11.19 8.01 25.24
C VAL A 154 -10.54 9.03 24.33
N GLY A 155 -10.53 10.29 24.75
CA GLY A 155 -10.03 11.39 23.94
C GLY A 155 -9.99 12.70 24.70
N ASP A 156 -9.67 13.77 23.97
CA ASP A 156 -9.71 15.14 24.51
C ASP A 156 -11.09 15.51 25.10
N PHE A 157 -12.17 15.10 24.44
CA PHE A 157 -13.56 15.36 24.82
C PHE A 157 -14.01 14.70 26.13
N ASN A 158 -13.22 13.77 26.70
CA ASN A 158 -13.54 13.17 27.98
C ASN A 158 -12.36 13.07 28.95
N ASP A 159 -11.36 13.94 28.78
CA ASP A 159 -10.14 13.98 29.61
C ASP A 159 -9.38 12.64 29.64
N TRP A 160 -9.49 11.85 28.56
CA TRP A 160 -8.96 10.49 28.46
C TRP A 160 -9.47 9.52 29.55
N ASP A 161 -10.65 9.77 30.14
CA ASP A 161 -11.25 8.95 31.20
C ASP A 161 -12.22 7.89 30.64
N GLY A 162 -11.78 6.63 30.56
CA GLY A 162 -12.57 5.53 30.03
C GLY A 162 -13.81 5.15 30.84
N ARG A 163 -14.02 5.75 32.02
CA ARG A 163 -15.27 5.55 32.79
C ARG A 163 -16.44 6.35 32.21
N ARG A 164 -16.17 7.37 31.38
CA ARG A 164 -17.19 8.30 30.86
C ARG A 164 -17.93 7.77 29.64
N HIS A 165 -17.24 7.07 28.75
CA HIS A 165 -17.80 6.55 27.49
C HIS A 165 -17.58 5.03 27.25
N PRO A 166 -18.01 4.14 28.18
CA PRO A 166 -18.14 2.71 27.91
C PRO A 166 -19.05 2.41 26.70
N MET A 167 -18.58 1.54 25.82
CA MET A 167 -19.23 1.19 24.54
C MET A 167 -20.19 0.00 24.69
N ARG A 168 -21.16 -0.11 23.78
CA ARG A 168 -22.08 -1.25 23.65
C ARG A 168 -21.38 -2.43 23.01
N ARG A 169 -21.59 -3.65 23.53
CA ARG A 169 -21.08 -4.89 22.92
C ARG A 169 -22.10 -5.51 21.96
N HIS A 170 -21.64 -6.03 20.83
CA HIS A 170 -22.41 -6.87 19.90
C HIS A 170 -21.83 -8.29 19.87
N PRO A 171 -22.28 -9.21 20.75
CA PRO A 171 -21.63 -10.51 20.93
C PRO A 171 -21.57 -11.38 19.66
N SER A 172 -22.57 -11.27 18.77
CA SER A 172 -22.64 -12.07 17.53
C SER A 172 -21.54 -11.74 16.51
N ILE A 173 -20.92 -10.56 16.62
CA ILE A 173 -19.89 -10.08 15.69
C ILE A 173 -18.60 -9.62 16.40
N GLY A 174 -18.58 -9.61 17.74
CA GLY A 174 -17.39 -9.21 18.50
C GLY A 174 -17.04 -7.72 18.42
N VAL A 175 -17.96 -6.88 17.94
CA VAL A 175 -17.77 -5.43 17.75
C VAL A 175 -18.34 -4.66 18.94
N TRP A 176 -17.70 -3.55 19.27
CA TRP A 176 -18.15 -2.56 20.23
C TRP A 176 -18.52 -1.28 19.52
N ASP A 177 -19.62 -0.62 19.89
CA ASP A 177 -20.01 0.67 19.29
C ASP A 177 -20.53 1.69 20.29
N LEU A 178 -20.40 2.98 19.95
CA LEU A 178 -20.94 4.09 20.73
C LEU A 178 -21.08 5.34 19.86
N PHE A 179 -22.20 6.05 19.98
CA PHE A 179 -22.32 7.41 19.46
C PHE A 179 -22.05 8.41 20.57
N VAL A 180 -21.10 9.33 20.36
CA VAL A 180 -20.79 10.40 21.32
C VAL A 180 -21.21 11.74 20.72
N PRO A 181 -22.27 12.38 21.26
CA PRO A 181 -22.74 13.69 20.84
C PRO A 181 -21.67 14.78 20.97
N GLY A 182 -21.66 15.74 20.05
CA GLY A 182 -20.79 16.91 20.07
C GLY A 182 -19.33 16.65 19.72
N VAL A 183 -18.92 15.39 19.54
CA VAL A 183 -17.57 15.04 19.06
C VAL A 183 -17.57 15.14 17.54
N GLY A 184 -16.79 16.08 17.01
CA GLY A 184 -16.65 16.34 15.57
C GLY A 184 -15.28 15.98 15.02
N GLU A 185 -15.08 16.30 13.73
CA GLU A 185 -13.80 16.16 13.05
C GLU A 185 -12.66 16.92 13.76
N GLY A 186 -11.47 16.32 13.77
CA GLY A 186 -10.29 16.84 14.44
C GLY A 186 -10.11 16.37 15.89
N ALA A 187 -11.16 15.82 16.53
CA ALA A 187 -11.06 15.30 17.89
C ALA A 187 -10.05 14.13 17.97
N LEU A 188 -9.22 14.14 19.01
CA LEU A 188 -8.23 13.10 19.25
C LEU A 188 -8.86 11.96 20.05
N TYR A 189 -8.65 10.71 19.62
CA TYR A 189 -9.20 9.57 20.33
C TYR A 189 -8.35 8.30 20.26
N LYS A 190 -8.61 7.39 21.21
CA LYS A 190 -8.13 6.01 21.30
C LYS A 190 -9.21 5.13 21.93
N TYR A 191 -8.97 3.83 21.93
CA TYR A 191 -9.74 2.87 22.70
C TYR A 191 -9.01 2.45 23.98
N GLU A 192 -9.72 2.47 25.10
CA GLU A 192 -9.32 1.86 26.37
C GLU A 192 -10.04 0.52 26.53
N LEU A 193 -9.30 -0.56 26.77
CA LEU A 193 -9.82 -1.92 26.82
C LEU A 193 -9.49 -2.58 28.15
N LEU A 194 -10.46 -3.34 28.68
CA LEU A 194 -10.19 -4.37 29.68
C LEU A 194 -10.07 -5.72 28.97
N GLY A 195 -8.95 -6.42 29.19
CA GLY A 195 -8.71 -7.74 28.66
C GLY A 195 -9.65 -8.81 29.23
N PRO A 196 -9.51 -10.07 28.78
CA PRO A 196 -10.38 -11.17 29.18
C PRO A 196 -10.28 -11.50 30.68
N ASN A 197 -9.18 -11.14 31.35
CA ASN A 197 -8.98 -11.36 32.79
C ASN A 197 -9.24 -10.09 33.63
N GLY A 198 -9.81 -9.04 33.02
CA GLY A 198 -10.16 -7.78 33.67
C GLY A 198 -8.97 -6.84 33.93
N GLU A 199 -7.82 -7.12 33.31
CA GLU A 199 -6.63 -6.27 33.28
C GLU A 199 -6.83 -5.07 32.35
N MET A 200 -6.26 -3.92 32.71
CA MET A 200 -6.23 -2.75 31.82
C MET A 200 -5.15 -2.94 30.75
N LEU A 201 -5.54 -2.79 29.49
CA LEU A 201 -4.61 -2.87 28.35
C LEU A 201 -4.06 -1.48 27.99
N PRO A 202 -2.91 -1.41 27.26
CA PRO A 202 -2.45 -0.16 26.68
C PRO A 202 -3.52 0.49 25.79
N LEU A 203 -3.58 1.82 25.77
CA LEU A 203 -4.49 2.54 24.87
C LEU A 203 -4.18 2.21 23.41
N LYS A 204 -5.21 1.85 22.66
CA LYS A 204 -5.10 1.44 21.26
C LYS A 204 -5.50 2.55 20.30
N ALA A 205 -4.68 2.79 19.29
CA ALA A 205 -5.11 3.49 18.09
C ALA A 205 -6.22 2.68 17.39
N ASP A 206 -7.06 3.37 16.63
CA ASP A 206 -8.14 2.75 15.87
C ASP A 206 -7.58 1.93 14.69
N PRO A 207 -7.81 0.60 14.64
CA PRO A 207 -7.40 -0.22 13.49
C PRO A 207 -7.99 0.25 12.16
N VAL A 208 -9.15 0.93 12.20
CA VAL A 208 -9.88 1.44 11.03
C VAL A 208 -10.03 2.98 11.15
N GLY A 209 -9.04 3.64 11.73
CA GLY A 209 -8.96 5.10 11.75
C GLY A 209 -8.53 5.66 10.38
N PHE A 210 -9.16 6.76 9.96
CA PHE A 210 -8.89 7.41 8.66
C PHE A 210 -7.86 8.53 8.71
N ALA A 211 -7.49 8.95 9.93
CA ALA A 211 -6.46 9.94 10.17
C ALA A 211 -5.76 9.67 11.51
N ALA A 212 -4.51 10.11 11.62
CA ALA A 212 -3.69 9.96 12.81
C ALA A 212 -2.98 11.27 13.17
N GLN A 213 -2.54 11.37 14.43
CA GLN A 213 -1.61 12.43 14.82
C GLN A 213 -0.24 12.23 14.14
N MET A 214 0.52 13.33 14.03
CA MET A 214 1.91 13.26 13.57
C MET A 214 2.74 12.40 14.54
N PRO A 215 3.46 11.36 14.07
CA PRO A 215 4.38 10.61 14.90
C PRO A 215 5.42 11.54 15.58
N PRO A 216 5.82 11.27 16.83
CA PRO A 216 5.60 10.04 17.61
C PRO A 216 4.28 10.01 18.40
N ALA A 217 3.37 10.97 18.20
CA ALA A 217 2.04 10.89 18.79
C ALA A 217 1.24 9.74 18.16
N THR A 218 0.32 9.16 18.93
CA THR A 218 -0.27 7.85 18.61
C THR A 218 -1.79 7.83 18.67
N ALA A 219 -2.46 8.96 18.86
CA ALA A 219 -3.93 8.99 18.81
C ALA A 219 -4.41 8.96 17.36
N SER A 220 -5.55 8.29 17.16
CA SER A 220 -6.35 8.47 15.95
C SER A 220 -7.04 9.82 16.01
N VAL A 221 -7.40 10.34 14.83
CA VAL A 221 -8.11 11.61 14.68
C VAL A 221 -9.47 11.32 14.06
N VAL A 222 -10.54 11.83 14.67
CA VAL A 222 -11.87 11.77 14.09
C VAL A 222 -11.84 12.55 12.77
N HIS A 223 -12.15 11.87 11.67
CA HIS A 223 -12.13 12.46 10.34
C HIS A 223 -13.34 12.00 9.51
N GLY A 224 -13.74 10.74 9.65
CA GLY A 224 -14.68 10.10 8.74
C GLY A 224 -14.00 9.66 7.45
N LEU A 225 -14.79 9.15 6.51
CA LEU A 225 -14.27 8.82 5.19
C LEU A 225 -13.80 10.09 4.47
N PRO A 226 -12.69 10.03 3.71
CA PRO A 226 -12.15 11.18 3.01
C PRO A 226 -13.22 11.77 2.08
N ARG A 227 -13.33 13.10 2.06
CA ARG A 227 -14.30 13.80 1.20
C ARG A 227 -13.57 14.64 0.17
N TYR A 228 -13.50 14.14 -1.05
CA TYR A 228 -12.79 14.78 -2.15
C TYR A 228 -13.64 14.81 -3.43
N GLU A 229 -13.60 15.93 -4.16
CA GLU A 229 -14.27 16.08 -5.45
C GLU A 229 -13.28 15.71 -6.56
N TRP A 230 -13.46 14.51 -7.14
CA TRP A 230 -12.56 13.96 -8.15
C TRP A 230 -12.74 14.58 -9.55
N GLY A 231 -11.63 14.82 -10.24
CA GLY A 231 -11.58 15.30 -11.62
C GLY A 231 -11.09 14.26 -12.63
N ASP A 232 -11.02 12.99 -12.25
CA ASP A 232 -10.32 11.91 -12.97
C ASP A 232 -11.23 10.93 -13.72
N GLN A 233 -12.51 11.24 -13.90
CA GLN A 233 -13.48 10.32 -14.51
C GLN A 233 -13.02 9.72 -15.85
N ALA A 234 -12.40 10.55 -16.71
CA ALA A 234 -11.86 10.09 -17.99
C ALA A 234 -10.69 9.10 -17.86
N TRP A 235 -9.89 9.22 -16.78
CA TRP A 235 -8.87 8.23 -16.45
C TRP A 235 -9.52 6.93 -16.00
N MET A 236 -10.47 7.00 -15.06
CA MET A 236 -11.13 5.82 -14.50
C MET A 236 -11.86 4.99 -15.57
N GLU A 237 -12.47 5.64 -16.56
CA GLU A 237 -13.09 4.97 -17.72
C GLU A 237 -12.07 4.26 -18.63
N ALA A 238 -10.89 4.84 -18.81
CA ALA A 238 -9.83 4.31 -19.67
C ALA A 238 -8.78 3.46 -18.92
N ARG A 239 -8.88 3.33 -17.60
CA ARG A 239 -7.85 2.73 -16.73
C ARG A 239 -7.42 1.34 -17.18
N HIS A 240 -8.39 0.51 -17.56
CA HIS A 240 -8.13 -0.84 -18.06
C HIS A 240 -7.17 -0.84 -19.27
N GLU A 241 -7.36 0.05 -20.25
CA GLU A 241 -6.51 0.11 -21.44
C GLU A 241 -5.06 0.52 -21.12
N ARG A 242 -4.88 1.31 -20.05
CA ARG A 242 -3.58 1.83 -19.62
C ARG A 242 -2.78 0.84 -18.78
N GLN A 243 -3.48 -0.07 -18.12
CA GLN A 243 -2.88 -1.11 -17.27
C GLN A 243 -2.89 -2.51 -17.89
N ASP A 244 -3.50 -2.65 -19.08
CA ASP A 244 -3.51 -3.90 -19.84
C ASP A 244 -2.09 -4.41 -20.08
N ARG A 245 -1.93 -5.73 -20.14
CA ARG A 245 -0.63 -6.38 -20.34
C ARG A 245 0.08 -5.99 -21.64
N THR A 246 -0.68 -5.51 -22.63
CA THR A 246 -0.15 -4.99 -23.89
C THR A 246 0.16 -3.50 -23.86
N ALA A 247 -0.18 -2.76 -22.79
CA ALA A 247 0.15 -1.36 -22.62
C ALA A 247 1.63 -1.18 -22.20
N PRO A 248 2.24 -0.01 -22.47
CA PRO A 248 3.55 0.32 -21.93
C PRO A 248 3.43 0.67 -20.44
N ILE A 249 4.08 -0.11 -19.57
CA ILE A 249 4.16 0.17 -18.13
C ILE A 249 5.63 0.44 -17.77
N SER A 250 5.92 1.70 -17.43
CA SER A 250 7.20 2.17 -16.93
C SER A 250 6.95 2.96 -15.65
N ILE A 251 7.49 2.46 -14.55
CA ILE A 251 7.19 2.86 -13.19
C ILE A 251 8.38 3.64 -12.61
N TYR A 252 8.10 4.82 -12.07
CA TYR A 252 9.03 5.57 -11.24
C TYR A 252 8.70 5.30 -9.77
N GLU A 253 9.54 4.51 -9.09
CA GLU A 253 9.35 4.16 -7.68
C GLU A 253 9.93 5.28 -6.78
N VAL A 254 9.14 5.72 -5.79
CA VAL A 254 9.39 6.94 -5.01
C VAL A 254 9.10 6.71 -3.53
N HIS A 255 10.06 7.05 -2.68
CA HIS A 255 9.79 7.32 -1.26
C HIS A 255 9.52 8.82 -1.06
N LEU A 256 8.26 9.17 -0.81
CA LEU A 256 7.79 10.56 -0.82
C LEU A 256 8.55 11.46 0.17
N GLY A 257 8.93 10.93 1.33
CA GLY A 257 9.62 11.70 2.37
C GLY A 257 11.09 12.04 2.12
N SER A 258 11.72 11.41 1.12
CA SER A 258 13.14 11.62 0.80
C SER A 258 13.41 11.91 -0.68
N TRP A 259 12.38 11.94 -1.53
CA TRP A 259 12.53 12.34 -2.92
C TRP A 259 13.02 13.78 -3.05
N ARG A 260 12.26 14.73 -2.48
CA ARG A 260 12.59 16.14 -2.48
C ARG A 260 12.08 16.79 -1.20
N ARG A 261 12.81 17.79 -0.71
CA ARG A 261 12.43 18.63 0.43
C ARG A 261 12.07 20.03 -0.06
N ARG A 262 11.27 20.75 0.71
CA ARG A 262 11.03 22.18 0.49
C ARG A 262 12.32 22.98 0.71
N ALA A 263 12.34 24.22 0.25
CA ALA A 263 13.51 25.10 0.35
C ALA A 263 13.96 25.36 1.80
N ASP A 264 13.04 25.28 2.76
CA ASP A 264 13.31 25.40 4.20
C ASP A 264 13.83 24.10 4.84
N GLY A 265 13.99 23.02 4.05
CA GLY A 265 14.38 21.69 4.52
C GLY A 265 13.23 20.83 5.03
N GLY A 266 11.99 21.35 5.06
CA GLY A 266 10.80 20.60 5.47
C GLY A 266 10.38 19.53 4.45
N LEU A 267 9.55 18.60 4.89
CA LEU A 267 8.85 17.66 4.00
C LEU A 267 7.91 18.43 3.07
N MET A 268 7.74 17.91 1.85
CA MET A 268 6.67 18.37 0.96
C MET A 268 5.32 17.85 1.46
N SER A 269 4.30 18.68 1.32
CA SER A 269 2.91 18.21 1.41
C SER A 269 2.56 17.31 0.21
N TYR A 270 1.46 16.55 0.29
CA TYR A 270 0.96 15.78 -0.84
C TYR A 270 0.69 16.66 -2.06
N GLU A 271 0.17 17.86 -1.86
CA GLU A 271 -0.16 18.82 -2.91
C GLU A 271 1.10 19.36 -3.60
N GLU A 272 2.10 19.77 -2.82
CA GLU A 272 3.40 20.21 -3.34
C GLU A 272 4.13 19.07 -4.07
N ALA A 273 4.06 17.85 -3.53
CA ALA A 273 4.67 16.68 -4.12
C ALA A 273 3.97 16.29 -5.43
N ALA A 274 2.64 16.40 -5.51
CA ALA A 274 1.88 16.12 -6.72
C ALA A 274 2.37 16.99 -7.89
N ASP A 275 2.41 18.32 -7.72
CA ASP A 275 2.85 19.23 -8.77
C ASP A 275 4.29 18.95 -9.22
N ALA A 276 5.19 18.70 -8.26
CA ALA A 276 6.59 18.44 -8.55
C ALA A 276 6.83 17.07 -9.21
N LEU A 277 6.19 16.01 -8.71
CA LEU A 277 6.32 14.65 -9.24
C LEU A 277 5.72 14.54 -10.63
N ILE A 278 4.53 15.09 -10.85
CA ILE A 278 3.87 15.07 -12.17
C ILE A 278 4.74 15.78 -13.20
N ALA A 279 5.23 16.98 -12.87
CA ALA A 279 6.10 17.73 -13.78
C ALA A 279 7.39 16.96 -14.10
N TYR A 280 7.98 16.26 -13.12
CA TYR A 280 9.22 15.54 -13.30
C TYR A 280 9.04 14.17 -14.00
N ALA A 281 8.24 13.27 -13.41
CA ALA A 281 8.02 11.93 -13.95
C ALA A 281 7.30 11.98 -15.30
N GLY A 282 6.38 12.91 -15.48
CA GLY A 282 5.69 13.16 -16.76
C GLY A 282 6.63 13.66 -17.85
N ASP A 283 7.54 14.60 -17.54
CA ASP A 283 8.59 15.06 -18.48
C ASP A 283 9.53 13.93 -18.89
N LEU A 284 9.87 13.03 -17.96
CA LEU A 284 10.66 11.83 -18.27
C LEU A 284 9.85 10.74 -18.98
N GLY A 285 8.55 10.90 -19.15
CA GLY A 285 7.70 9.99 -19.90
C GLY A 285 7.30 8.70 -19.18
N PHE A 286 7.50 8.59 -17.87
CA PHE A 286 6.98 7.46 -17.08
C PHE A 286 5.46 7.36 -17.22
N THR A 287 4.92 6.15 -17.09
CA THR A 287 3.46 5.93 -17.18
C THR A 287 2.83 5.78 -15.81
N HIS A 288 3.61 5.39 -14.80
CA HIS A 288 3.15 5.19 -13.42
C HIS A 288 4.16 5.73 -12.42
N ILE A 289 3.66 6.12 -11.25
CA ILE A 289 4.44 6.37 -10.04
C ILE A 289 4.08 5.27 -9.04
N GLU A 290 5.09 4.61 -8.48
CA GLU A 290 4.91 3.68 -7.37
C GLU A 290 5.42 4.32 -6.09
N LEU A 291 4.53 4.44 -5.11
CA LEU A 291 4.85 5.01 -3.81
C LEU A 291 5.19 3.87 -2.85
N LEU A 292 6.36 3.96 -2.21
CA LEU A 292 6.62 3.19 -0.98
C LEU A 292 5.48 3.42 0.03
N PRO A 293 5.26 2.52 1.01
CA PRO A 293 4.01 2.46 1.74
C PRO A 293 3.58 3.81 2.34
N ILE A 294 2.40 4.28 1.92
CA ILE A 294 1.83 5.55 2.38
C ILE A 294 0.89 5.39 3.58
N SER A 295 0.60 4.15 4.02
CA SER A 295 -0.18 3.89 5.23
C SER A 295 0.53 4.48 6.46
N GLU A 296 -0.23 4.89 7.48
CA GLU A 296 0.36 5.47 8.68
C GLU A 296 1.25 4.47 9.42
N HIS A 297 2.46 4.91 9.74
CA HIS A 297 3.52 4.10 10.36
C HIS A 297 4.28 4.92 11.41
N PRO A 298 4.68 4.31 12.54
CA PRO A 298 5.26 5.04 13.67
C PRO A 298 6.71 5.47 13.43
N PHE A 299 7.47 4.72 12.62
CA PHE A 299 8.92 4.90 12.49
C PHE A 299 9.33 5.13 11.04
N THR A 300 9.89 6.30 10.73
CA THR A 300 10.30 6.68 9.36
C THR A 300 11.37 5.73 8.79
N GLY A 301 12.25 5.18 9.63
CA GLY A 301 13.29 4.26 9.20
C GLY A 301 12.80 2.87 8.79
N SER A 302 11.50 2.56 8.96
CA SER A 302 10.89 1.39 8.34
C SER A 302 10.51 1.62 6.87
N TRP A 303 10.68 2.85 6.36
CA TRP A 303 10.29 3.31 5.02
C TRP A 303 8.80 3.15 4.70
N GLY A 304 7.97 2.95 5.73
CA GLY A 304 6.55 2.63 5.62
C GLY A 304 6.18 1.16 5.80
N TYR A 305 7.14 0.22 5.69
CA TYR A 305 6.88 -1.24 5.75
C TYR A 305 6.53 -1.80 7.14
N GLN A 306 6.25 -0.93 8.13
CA GLN A 306 5.75 -1.34 9.45
C GLN A 306 4.53 -0.50 9.82
N PRO A 307 3.41 -0.64 9.11
CA PRO A 307 2.24 0.22 9.32
C PRO A 307 1.47 -0.15 10.59
N ILE A 308 0.79 0.84 11.14
CA ILE A 308 -0.18 0.69 12.25
C ILE A 308 -1.56 1.21 11.84
N GLY A 309 -1.64 2.21 10.96
CA GLY A 309 -2.90 2.75 10.45
C GLY A 309 -3.09 2.41 8.98
N LEU A 310 -3.53 1.18 8.68
CA LEU A 310 -3.72 0.73 7.30
C LEU A 310 -4.78 1.54 6.51
N PHE A 311 -5.75 2.13 7.21
CA PHE A 311 -6.86 2.91 6.61
C PHE A 311 -6.59 4.42 6.57
N ALA A 312 -5.37 4.86 6.87
CA ALA A 312 -5.00 6.27 6.87
C ALA A 312 -3.73 6.49 6.06
N PRO A 313 -3.72 7.41 5.08
CA PRO A 313 -2.48 7.91 4.52
C PRO A 313 -1.70 8.66 5.63
N THR A 314 -0.37 8.54 5.63
CA THR A 314 0.47 9.05 6.71
C THR A 314 0.33 10.57 6.86
N ARG A 315 0.16 11.02 8.10
CA ARG A 315 -0.01 12.43 8.45
C ARG A 315 1.20 13.30 8.09
N ARG A 316 2.36 12.69 7.84
CA ARG A 316 3.63 13.36 7.51
C ARG A 316 3.51 14.36 6.36
N PHE A 317 2.65 14.09 5.38
CA PHE A 317 2.54 14.89 4.16
C PHE A 317 1.23 15.69 4.05
N GLY A 318 0.30 15.54 4.98
CA GLY A 318 -0.95 16.30 4.91
C GLY A 318 -2.16 15.57 5.45
N PRO A 319 -3.38 16.09 5.21
CA PRO A 319 -4.62 15.38 5.50
C PRO A 319 -4.89 14.28 4.45
N PRO A 320 -5.83 13.37 4.72
CA PRO A 320 -6.28 12.36 3.76
C PRO A 320 -6.64 12.92 2.37
N GLU A 321 -7.34 14.05 2.31
CA GLU A 321 -7.71 14.72 1.06
C GLU A 321 -6.49 15.18 0.24
N GLY A 322 -5.35 15.47 0.89
CA GLY A 322 -4.12 15.80 0.18
C GLY A 322 -3.61 14.62 -0.64
N PHE A 323 -3.73 13.39 -0.11
CA PHE A 323 -3.37 12.20 -0.86
C PHE A 323 -4.35 11.94 -2.03
N ALA A 324 -5.65 12.14 -1.81
CA ALA A 324 -6.64 12.07 -2.89
C ALA A 324 -6.32 13.08 -4.01
N TYR A 325 -5.96 14.32 -3.65
CA TYR A 325 -5.49 15.33 -4.60
C TYR A 325 -4.27 14.88 -5.41
N LEU A 326 -3.28 14.26 -4.77
CA LEU A 326 -2.11 13.74 -5.47
C LEU A 326 -2.51 12.72 -6.54
N VAL A 327 -3.36 11.75 -6.19
CA VAL A 327 -3.82 10.72 -7.13
C VAL A 327 -4.63 11.33 -8.28
N ASP A 328 -5.59 12.20 -7.97
CA ASP A 328 -6.43 12.89 -8.95
C ASP A 328 -5.59 13.69 -9.95
N ARG A 329 -4.59 14.42 -9.46
CA ARG A 329 -3.67 15.20 -10.32
C ARG A 329 -2.80 14.30 -11.19
N CYS A 330 -2.33 13.15 -10.68
CA CYS A 330 -1.62 12.16 -11.49
C CYS A 330 -2.51 11.64 -12.63
N HIS A 331 -3.75 11.28 -12.33
CA HIS A 331 -4.72 10.79 -13.32
C HIS A 331 -5.03 11.84 -14.40
N GLN A 332 -5.26 13.09 -14.02
CA GLN A 332 -5.46 14.20 -14.96
C GLN A 332 -4.24 14.45 -15.85
N ALA A 333 -3.03 14.13 -15.37
CA ALA A 333 -1.79 14.16 -16.15
C ALA A 333 -1.52 12.88 -16.94
N GLY A 334 -2.39 11.86 -16.84
CA GLY A 334 -2.23 10.59 -17.52
C GLY A 334 -1.15 9.68 -16.93
N ILE A 335 -0.89 9.79 -15.62
CA ILE A 335 0.05 8.99 -14.85
C ILE A 335 -0.73 8.14 -13.85
N GLY A 336 -0.48 6.83 -13.82
CA GLY A 336 -1.11 5.94 -12.84
C GLY A 336 -0.39 5.93 -11.49
N VAL A 337 -1.10 5.63 -10.41
CA VAL A 337 -0.56 5.56 -9.05
C VAL A 337 -0.63 4.15 -8.49
N ILE A 338 0.54 3.61 -8.17
CA ILE A 338 0.73 2.33 -7.49
C ILE A 338 1.10 2.62 -6.04
N VAL A 339 0.54 1.85 -5.10
CA VAL A 339 0.90 1.94 -3.68
C VAL A 339 1.45 0.61 -3.21
N ASP A 340 2.60 0.65 -2.55
CA ASP A 340 3.09 -0.48 -1.76
C ASP A 340 2.16 -0.72 -0.58
N TRP A 341 1.56 -1.90 -0.59
CA TRP A 341 0.61 -2.37 0.39
C TRP A 341 1.24 -3.49 1.21
N VAL A 342 1.10 -3.41 2.54
CA VAL A 342 1.86 -4.26 3.48
C VAL A 342 0.93 -5.18 4.28
N PRO A 343 0.38 -6.24 3.66
CA PRO A 343 -0.48 -7.22 4.32
C PRO A 343 0.31 -8.36 5.00
N ALA A 344 1.63 -8.41 4.81
CA ALA A 344 2.44 -9.54 5.25
C ALA A 344 2.65 -9.56 6.77
N HIS A 345 2.81 -8.38 7.39
CA HIS A 345 3.16 -8.26 8.81
C HIS A 345 2.82 -6.87 9.36
N PHE A 346 2.94 -6.70 10.68
CA PHE A 346 2.77 -5.43 11.39
C PHE A 346 3.68 -5.36 12.63
N PRO A 347 4.07 -4.17 13.10
CA PRO A 347 5.00 -4.04 14.23
C PRO A 347 4.33 -4.37 15.57
N SER A 348 5.17 -4.59 16.58
CA SER A 348 4.73 -4.98 17.94
C SER A 348 4.41 -3.79 18.86
N ASP A 349 4.34 -2.57 18.32
CA ASP A 349 4.00 -1.35 19.05
C ASP A 349 2.72 -1.50 19.88
N ALA A 350 2.81 -1.13 21.16
CA ALA A 350 1.73 -1.34 22.12
C ALA A 350 0.41 -0.62 21.74
N HIS A 351 0.50 0.52 21.03
CA HIS A 351 -0.67 1.28 20.58
C HIS A 351 -1.31 0.70 19.31
N GLY A 352 -0.63 -0.20 18.59
CA GLY A 352 -1.12 -0.84 17.38
C GLY A 352 -1.85 -2.17 17.64
N LEU A 353 -1.81 -3.08 16.67
CA LEU A 353 -2.63 -4.29 16.63
C LEU A 353 -2.15 -5.42 17.57
N ALA A 354 -0.92 -5.35 18.08
CA ALA A 354 -0.34 -6.39 18.92
C ALA A 354 -1.19 -6.66 20.17
N ARG A 355 -1.60 -7.91 20.37
CA ARG A 355 -2.46 -8.35 21.48
C ARG A 355 -3.67 -7.45 21.72
N PHE A 356 -4.34 -7.03 20.64
CA PHE A 356 -5.26 -5.89 20.63
C PHE A 356 -6.29 -5.89 21.78
N ASP A 357 -6.95 -7.02 22.01
CA ASP A 357 -7.98 -7.21 23.05
C ASP A 357 -7.50 -8.07 24.24
N GLY A 358 -6.18 -8.18 24.41
CA GLY A 358 -5.54 -9.00 25.44
C GLY A 358 -5.20 -10.42 24.96
N THR A 359 -5.73 -10.85 23.83
CA THR A 359 -5.42 -12.11 23.14
C THR A 359 -4.61 -11.88 21.87
N ALA A 360 -4.03 -12.93 21.29
CA ALA A 360 -3.52 -12.88 19.92
C ALA A 360 -4.71 -12.78 18.94
N LEU A 361 -5.11 -11.54 18.64
CA LEU A 361 -6.33 -11.24 17.90
C LEU A 361 -6.04 -11.16 16.40
N TYR A 362 -5.18 -10.22 16.02
CA TYR A 362 -4.76 -9.99 14.63
C TYR A 362 -3.61 -10.91 14.24
N GLU A 363 -2.69 -11.16 15.16
CA GLU A 363 -1.58 -12.09 15.00
C GLU A 363 -1.99 -13.53 15.30
N HIS A 364 -1.25 -14.49 14.73
CA HIS A 364 -1.43 -15.90 15.09
C HIS A 364 -0.88 -16.18 16.50
N ALA A 365 -1.62 -16.96 17.30
CA ALA A 365 -1.28 -17.22 18.71
C ALA A 365 0.01 -18.06 18.88
N ASP A 366 0.28 -18.98 17.95
CA ASP A 366 1.55 -19.71 17.90
C ASP A 366 2.63 -18.82 17.27
N PRO A 367 3.69 -18.42 18.00
CA PRO A 367 4.75 -17.55 17.49
C PRO A 367 5.55 -18.18 16.35
N ARG A 368 5.51 -19.51 16.18
CA ARG A 368 6.13 -20.20 15.03
C ARG A 368 5.41 -19.92 13.71
N GLN A 369 4.21 -19.32 13.78
CA GLN A 369 3.41 -18.89 12.64
C GLN A 369 3.09 -17.39 12.70
N GLY A 370 3.09 -16.79 13.89
CA GLY A 370 2.66 -15.41 14.14
C GLY A 370 3.79 -14.38 14.28
N LEU A 371 5.07 -14.75 14.11
CA LEU A 371 6.21 -13.85 14.31
C LEU A 371 7.28 -14.03 13.23
N HIS A 372 7.68 -12.93 12.57
CA HIS A 372 8.94 -12.86 11.84
C HIS A 372 10.06 -12.49 12.82
N ARG A 373 10.95 -13.45 13.10
CA ARG A 373 12.00 -13.27 14.12
C ARG A 373 13.05 -12.25 13.69
N ASP A 374 13.51 -12.32 12.44
CA ASP A 374 14.55 -11.43 11.92
C ASP A 374 14.09 -9.97 11.84
N TRP A 375 12.79 -9.74 11.66
CA TRP A 375 12.20 -8.40 11.55
C TRP A 375 11.62 -7.89 12.87
N ASN A 376 11.46 -8.77 13.86
CA ASN A 376 10.77 -8.51 15.13
C ASN A 376 9.34 -7.94 14.93
N THR A 377 8.60 -8.48 13.96
CA THR A 377 7.23 -8.09 13.62
C THR A 377 6.27 -9.27 13.68
N LEU A 378 4.99 -8.98 13.91
CA LEU A 378 3.91 -9.96 14.00
C LEU A 378 3.30 -10.25 12.63
N ILE A 379 2.86 -11.49 12.42
CA ILE A 379 2.24 -11.95 11.17
C ILE A 379 0.73 -12.04 11.38
N TYR A 380 -0.04 -11.47 10.45
CA TYR A 380 -1.49 -11.55 10.46
C TYR A 380 -1.98 -13.01 10.42
N ASN A 381 -3.01 -13.31 11.21
CA ASN A 381 -3.66 -14.61 11.21
C ASN A 381 -4.63 -14.72 10.02
N PHE A 382 -4.10 -15.04 8.83
CA PHE A 382 -4.88 -15.14 7.59
C PHE A 382 -6.02 -16.18 7.68
N GLY A 383 -5.88 -17.21 8.52
CA GLY A 383 -6.92 -18.23 8.75
C GLY A 383 -8.11 -17.72 9.56
N ARG A 384 -7.98 -16.56 10.21
CA ARG A 384 -9.07 -15.92 10.94
C ARG A 384 -9.87 -15.01 10.01
N ARG A 385 -11.13 -15.39 9.76
CA ARG A 385 -12.01 -14.72 8.79
C ARG A 385 -12.10 -13.21 8.96
N GLU A 386 -12.16 -12.69 10.19
CA GLU A 386 -12.28 -11.26 10.45
C GLU A 386 -10.98 -10.51 10.14
N VAL A 387 -9.82 -11.14 10.37
CA VAL A 387 -8.50 -10.60 10.02
C VAL A 387 -8.31 -10.61 8.50
N ALA A 388 -8.66 -11.71 7.84
CA ALA A 388 -8.66 -11.78 6.39
C ALA A 388 -9.59 -10.72 5.77
N ASN A 389 -10.80 -10.54 6.31
CA ASN A 389 -11.73 -9.51 5.86
C ASN A 389 -11.21 -8.08 6.13
N PHE A 390 -10.55 -7.86 7.27
CA PHE A 390 -9.89 -6.58 7.59
C PHE A 390 -8.87 -6.19 6.52
N LEU A 391 -8.00 -7.11 6.13
CA LEU A 391 -6.98 -6.88 5.11
C LEU A 391 -7.59 -6.74 3.71
N ARG A 392 -8.52 -7.62 3.30
CA ARG A 392 -9.16 -7.50 1.97
C ARG A 392 -9.92 -6.19 1.83
N ALA A 393 -10.71 -5.80 2.83
CA ALA A 393 -11.40 -4.51 2.82
C ALA A 393 -10.42 -3.32 2.83
N ASN A 394 -9.23 -3.46 3.40
CA ASN A 394 -8.20 -2.42 3.34
C ASN A 394 -7.62 -2.25 1.93
N ALA A 395 -7.38 -3.36 1.22
CA ALA A 395 -6.97 -3.28 -0.18
C ALA A 395 -8.03 -2.56 -1.03
N LEU A 396 -9.30 -2.96 -0.88
CA LEU A 396 -10.42 -2.32 -1.60
C LEU A 396 -10.60 -0.84 -1.18
N PHE A 397 -10.32 -0.49 0.07
CA PHE A 397 -10.38 0.89 0.54
C PHE A 397 -9.45 1.83 -0.24
N TRP A 398 -8.22 1.41 -0.54
CA TRP A 398 -7.29 2.22 -1.34
C TRP A 398 -7.79 2.42 -2.78
N LEU A 399 -8.38 1.39 -3.38
CA LEU A 399 -8.92 1.43 -4.74
C LEU A 399 -10.22 2.26 -4.82
N GLU A 400 -11.08 2.16 -3.82
CA GLU A 400 -12.40 2.82 -3.80
C GLU A 400 -12.34 4.27 -3.30
N GLN A 401 -11.62 4.54 -2.22
CA GLN A 401 -11.62 5.86 -1.56
C GLN A 401 -10.54 6.79 -2.09
N TYR A 402 -9.46 6.25 -2.66
CA TYR A 402 -8.33 7.02 -3.19
C TYR A 402 -8.03 6.76 -4.66
N HIS A 403 -8.86 5.98 -5.35
CA HIS A 403 -8.71 5.66 -6.79
C HIS A 403 -7.36 5.08 -7.18
N VAL A 404 -6.58 4.50 -6.25
CA VAL A 404 -5.28 3.89 -6.55
C VAL A 404 -5.43 2.87 -7.68
N ASP A 405 -4.48 2.87 -8.62
CA ASP A 405 -4.52 2.04 -9.82
C ASP A 405 -4.02 0.63 -9.56
N ALA A 406 -3.07 0.48 -8.64
CA ALA A 406 -2.50 -0.81 -8.31
C ALA A 406 -1.98 -0.91 -6.88
N LEU A 407 -1.98 -2.13 -6.36
CA LEU A 407 -1.32 -2.48 -5.10
C LEU A 407 -0.13 -3.39 -5.37
N ARG A 408 1.05 -3.01 -4.87
CA ARG A 408 2.24 -3.85 -4.88
C ARG A 408 2.43 -4.46 -3.50
N VAL A 409 2.54 -5.78 -3.43
CA VAL A 409 2.75 -6.55 -2.19
C VAL A 409 4.20 -6.96 -2.09
N ASP A 410 4.87 -6.42 -1.07
CA ASP A 410 6.22 -6.80 -0.69
C ASP A 410 6.28 -8.18 -0.02
N ALA A 411 7.40 -8.87 -0.19
CA ALA A 411 7.77 -10.07 0.55
C ALA A 411 6.68 -11.15 0.57
N VAL A 412 6.02 -11.41 -0.57
CA VAL A 412 4.94 -12.41 -0.67
C VAL A 412 5.43 -13.79 -0.21
N ALA A 413 6.71 -14.11 -0.41
CA ALA A 413 7.32 -15.32 0.12
C ALA A 413 7.21 -15.44 1.65
N SER A 414 7.28 -14.33 2.39
CA SER A 414 7.13 -14.33 3.85
C SER A 414 5.73 -14.75 4.29
N MET A 415 4.72 -14.52 3.44
CA MET A 415 3.36 -14.96 3.66
C MET A 415 3.16 -16.42 3.28
N LEU A 416 3.70 -16.84 2.13
CA LEU A 416 3.47 -18.15 1.51
C LEU A 416 4.11 -19.33 2.25
N TYR A 417 5.15 -19.08 3.05
CA TYR A 417 5.95 -20.15 3.65
C TYR A 417 5.96 -20.10 5.19
N LEU A 418 5.53 -21.20 5.80
CA LEU A 418 5.58 -21.40 7.25
C LEU A 418 7.02 -21.55 7.77
N ASP A 419 7.98 -21.88 6.91
CA ASP A 419 9.40 -21.98 7.22
C ASP A 419 10.23 -20.75 6.81
N TYR A 420 9.59 -19.65 6.36
CA TYR A 420 10.30 -18.45 5.94
C TYR A 420 11.19 -17.89 7.05
N SER A 421 12.51 -17.80 6.79
CA SER A 421 13.51 -17.28 7.77
C SER A 421 13.45 -18.05 9.12
N ARG A 422 13.21 -19.37 9.06
CA ARG A 422 13.15 -20.24 10.25
C ARG A 422 14.00 -21.50 10.06
N GLU A 423 14.71 -21.88 11.11
CA GLU A 423 15.51 -23.11 11.14
C GLU A 423 14.63 -24.36 11.31
N ALA A 424 15.20 -25.53 11.04
CA ALA A 424 14.53 -26.81 11.28
C ALA A 424 14.13 -26.96 12.76
N GLY A 425 12.84 -27.25 13.00
CA GLY A 425 12.27 -27.36 14.35
C GLY A 425 11.69 -26.05 14.91
N GLU A 426 11.87 -24.93 14.21
CA GLU A 426 11.33 -23.63 14.62
C GLU A 426 10.00 -23.25 13.96
N TRP A 427 9.49 -24.10 13.06
CA TRP A 427 8.22 -23.95 12.36
C TRP A 427 7.37 -25.22 12.46
N VAL A 428 6.10 -25.13 12.05
CA VAL A 428 5.18 -26.27 12.01
C VAL A 428 4.59 -26.44 10.61
N PRO A 429 4.46 -27.67 10.10
CA PRO A 429 3.87 -27.91 8.79
C PRO A 429 2.37 -27.64 8.79
N ASN A 430 1.86 -27.37 7.58
CA ASN A 430 0.42 -27.23 7.34
C ASN A 430 -0.32 -28.57 7.54
N ALA A 431 -1.65 -28.53 7.47
CA ALA A 431 -2.50 -29.72 7.64
C ALA A 431 -2.21 -30.86 6.64
N GLN A 432 -1.50 -30.59 5.55
CA GLN A 432 -1.10 -31.55 4.51
C GLN A 432 0.35 -32.03 4.66
N GLY A 433 1.08 -31.56 5.68
CA GLY A 433 2.48 -31.91 5.94
C GLY A 433 3.49 -31.07 5.15
N GLY A 434 3.03 -30.08 4.37
CA GLY A 434 3.88 -29.16 3.60
C GLY A 434 4.28 -27.91 4.38
N ARG A 435 5.11 -27.09 3.75
CA ARG A 435 5.58 -25.79 4.28
C ARG A 435 4.74 -24.61 3.83
N GLU A 436 3.82 -24.82 2.91
CA GLU A 436 2.98 -23.80 2.32
C GLU A 436 1.96 -23.31 3.37
N ASN A 437 1.86 -21.99 3.54
CA ASN A 437 0.84 -21.38 4.38
C ASN A 437 -0.47 -21.30 3.60
N LEU A 438 -1.30 -22.34 3.72
CA LEU A 438 -2.54 -22.48 2.97
C LEU A 438 -3.53 -21.33 3.22
N ASP A 439 -3.54 -20.77 4.43
CA ASP A 439 -4.41 -19.65 4.77
C ASP A 439 -3.98 -18.35 4.06
N ALA A 440 -2.67 -18.11 3.95
CA ALA A 440 -2.14 -16.98 3.20
C ALA A 440 -2.39 -17.13 1.68
N VAL A 441 -2.22 -18.35 1.14
CA VAL A 441 -2.53 -18.66 -0.26
C VAL A 441 -3.99 -18.36 -0.58
N GLU A 442 -4.91 -18.85 0.25
CA GLU A 442 -6.35 -18.61 0.10
C GLU A 442 -6.69 -17.12 0.23
N PHE A 443 -6.11 -16.43 1.20
CA PHE A 443 -6.26 -14.99 1.38
C PHE A 443 -5.85 -14.21 0.12
N LEU A 444 -4.68 -14.48 -0.45
CA LEU A 444 -4.17 -13.80 -1.64
C LEU A 444 -5.05 -14.07 -2.87
N ARG A 445 -5.53 -15.30 -3.05
CA ARG A 445 -6.45 -15.65 -4.13
C ARG A 445 -7.76 -14.89 -4.00
N MET A 446 -8.37 -14.92 -2.82
CA MET A 446 -9.63 -14.22 -2.57
C MET A 446 -9.49 -12.70 -2.72
N LEU A 447 -8.39 -12.13 -2.25
CA LEU A 447 -8.04 -10.73 -2.46
C LEU A 447 -8.04 -10.38 -3.95
N ASN A 448 -7.31 -11.14 -4.78
CA ASN A 448 -7.21 -10.84 -6.20
C ASN A 448 -8.55 -11.06 -6.92
N VAL A 449 -9.31 -12.09 -6.58
CA VAL A 449 -10.67 -12.30 -7.12
C VAL A 449 -11.59 -11.10 -6.82
N GLU A 450 -11.57 -10.59 -5.58
CA GLU A 450 -12.36 -9.42 -5.20
C GLU A 450 -11.86 -8.15 -5.89
N LEU A 451 -10.54 -7.91 -5.93
CA LEU A 451 -9.91 -6.75 -6.55
C LEU A 451 -10.28 -6.62 -8.04
N TYR A 452 -10.06 -7.68 -8.84
CA TYR A 452 -10.35 -7.65 -10.27
C TYR A 452 -11.86 -7.70 -10.57
N GLY A 453 -12.64 -8.33 -9.69
CA GLY A 453 -14.10 -8.43 -9.84
C GLY A 453 -14.81 -7.10 -9.61
N ASP A 454 -14.36 -6.33 -8.60
CA ASP A 454 -15.03 -5.10 -8.17
C ASP A 454 -14.41 -3.84 -8.80
N HIS A 455 -13.13 -3.89 -9.20
CA HIS A 455 -12.40 -2.74 -9.73
C HIS A 455 -11.74 -3.05 -11.08
N PRO A 456 -12.52 -3.11 -12.17
CA PRO A 456 -11.98 -3.32 -13.51
C PRO A 456 -10.85 -2.36 -13.84
N GLY A 457 -9.77 -2.90 -14.40
CA GLY A 457 -8.59 -2.13 -14.78
C GLY A 457 -7.64 -1.77 -13.63
N ALA A 458 -7.98 -2.04 -12.36
CA ALA A 458 -6.96 -2.07 -11.30
C ALA A 458 -6.08 -3.32 -11.48
N ILE A 459 -4.83 -3.26 -11.03
CA ILE A 459 -3.90 -4.40 -11.07
C ILE A 459 -3.26 -4.66 -9.70
N SER A 460 -2.70 -5.84 -9.54
CA SER A 460 -1.94 -6.23 -8.35
C SER A 460 -0.57 -6.76 -8.76
N ILE A 461 0.45 -6.41 -7.98
CA ILE A 461 1.85 -6.71 -8.27
C ILE A 461 2.44 -7.45 -7.07
N ALA A 462 3.19 -8.53 -7.31
CA ALA A 462 3.86 -9.30 -6.25
C ALA A 462 5.37 -9.22 -6.36
N GLU A 463 6.07 -9.01 -5.24
CA GLU A 463 7.44 -9.45 -5.08
C GLU A 463 7.46 -10.82 -4.40
N GLU A 464 7.94 -11.83 -5.14
CA GLU A 464 8.03 -13.21 -4.67
C GLU A 464 9.36 -13.83 -5.14
N SER A 465 10.20 -14.21 -4.18
CA SER A 465 11.62 -14.49 -4.39
C SER A 465 12.01 -15.98 -4.29
N THR A 466 11.06 -16.91 -4.21
CA THR A 466 11.31 -18.37 -4.02
C THR A 466 10.84 -19.25 -5.18
N ALA A 467 10.48 -18.63 -6.31
CA ALA A 467 9.99 -19.30 -7.52
C ALA A 467 8.66 -20.06 -7.32
N TRP A 468 7.75 -19.51 -6.51
CA TRP A 468 6.38 -20.01 -6.44
C TRP A 468 5.75 -20.00 -7.85
N PRO A 469 5.09 -21.08 -8.29
CA PRO A 469 4.52 -21.16 -9.63
C PRO A 469 3.18 -20.44 -9.74
N GLY A 470 2.96 -19.73 -10.85
CA GLY A 470 1.67 -19.15 -11.17
C GLY A 470 1.31 -17.95 -10.30
N VAL A 471 2.28 -17.16 -9.86
CA VAL A 471 2.03 -15.98 -9.02
C VAL A 471 1.15 -14.98 -9.77
N SER A 472 1.50 -14.71 -11.03
CA SER A 472 0.79 -13.77 -11.90
C SER A 472 -0.15 -14.45 -12.91
N GLN A 473 -0.61 -15.66 -12.56
CA GLN A 473 -1.59 -16.42 -13.32
C GLN A 473 -2.97 -16.32 -12.66
N PRO A 474 -4.07 -16.38 -13.43
CA PRO A 474 -5.41 -16.31 -12.87
C PRO A 474 -5.68 -17.39 -11.82
N VAL A 475 -6.51 -17.03 -10.83
CA VAL A 475 -7.13 -18.01 -9.95
C VAL A 475 -8.08 -18.87 -10.78
N GLY A 476 -8.13 -20.17 -10.49
CA GLY A 476 -9.03 -21.11 -11.15
C GLY A 476 -10.50 -20.74 -10.95
N ALA A 477 -11.37 -21.18 -11.85
CA ALA A 477 -12.80 -20.87 -11.81
C ALA A 477 -13.52 -21.37 -10.54
N ASP A 478 -12.93 -22.31 -9.82
CA ASP A 478 -13.38 -22.82 -8.52
C ASP A 478 -12.95 -21.94 -7.33
N GLY A 479 -12.16 -20.90 -7.56
CA GLY A 479 -11.64 -19.97 -6.54
C GLY A 479 -10.45 -20.51 -5.73
N HIS A 480 -10.15 -21.80 -5.83
CA HIS A 480 -9.18 -22.49 -4.95
C HIS A 480 -8.07 -23.24 -5.69
N SER A 481 -8.12 -23.30 -7.02
CA SER A 481 -7.07 -23.86 -7.88
C SER A 481 -6.38 -22.75 -8.71
N GLY A 482 -5.41 -23.11 -9.57
CA GLY A 482 -4.71 -22.15 -10.42
C GLY A 482 -3.67 -21.30 -9.68
N GLY A 483 -3.44 -20.09 -10.18
CA GLY A 483 -2.43 -19.17 -9.67
C GLY A 483 -2.82 -18.44 -8.37
N LEU A 484 -2.01 -17.45 -7.98
CA LEU A 484 -2.33 -16.54 -6.88
C LEU A 484 -3.20 -15.36 -7.33
N GLY A 485 -3.34 -15.15 -8.64
CA GLY A 485 -4.19 -14.11 -9.21
C GLY A 485 -3.55 -12.74 -9.35
N PHE A 486 -2.24 -12.58 -9.10
CA PHE A 486 -1.59 -11.28 -9.32
C PHE A 486 -1.59 -10.92 -10.82
N GLY A 487 -1.58 -9.63 -11.13
CA GLY A 487 -1.45 -9.15 -12.51
C GLY A 487 -0.01 -9.25 -13.00
N TYR A 488 0.94 -8.94 -12.11
CA TYR A 488 2.36 -8.97 -12.40
C TYR A 488 3.20 -9.51 -11.23
N LYS A 489 4.43 -9.94 -11.55
CA LYS A 489 5.45 -10.36 -10.59
C LYS A 489 6.76 -9.62 -10.86
N TRP A 490 7.45 -9.18 -9.82
CA TRP A 490 8.83 -8.69 -9.94
C TRP A 490 9.79 -9.83 -10.33
N ASN A 491 10.62 -9.59 -11.34
CA ASN A 491 11.63 -10.55 -11.78
C ASN A 491 12.94 -10.39 -11.00
N MET A 492 12.95 -10.91 -9.77
CA MET A 492 14.12 -10.84 -8.89
C MET A 492 15.33 -11.60 -9.45
N GLY A 493 15.10 -12.70 -10.18
CA GLY A 493 16.16 -13.46 -10.84
C GLY A 493 16.87 -12.64 -11.93
N TRP A 494 16.10 -12.00 -12.82
CA TRP A 494 16.64 -11.07 -13.81
C TRP A 494 17.41 -9.92 -13.15
N MET A 495 16.87 -9.34 -12.07
CA MET A 495 17.51 -8.23 -11.37
C MET A 495 18.90 -8.64 -10.85
N HIS A 496 18.99 -9.75 -10.11
CA HIS A 496 20.25 -10.25 -9.58
C HIS A 496 21.26 -10.59 -10.68
N ASP A 497 20.86 -11.40 -11.66
CA ASP A 497 21.75 -11.86 -12.72
C ASP A 497 22.33 -10.68 -13.51
N THR A 498 21.48 -9.70 -13.83
CA THR A 498 21.87 -8.59 -14.70
C THR A 498 22.68 -7.53 -13.98
N LEU A 499 22.38 -7.21 -12.71
CA LEU A 499 23.20 -6.33 -11.87
C LEU A 499 24.59 -6.93 -11.62
N ASP A 500 24.66 -8.23 -11.34
CA ASP A 500 25.94 -8.93 -11.18
C ASP A 500 26.74 -8.88 -12.47
N TYR A 501 26.12 -9.12 -13.62
CA TYR A 501 26.80 -9.08 -14.91
C TYR A 501 27.40 -7.71 -15.23
N VAL A 502 26.61 -6.63 -15.10
CA VAL A 502 27.06 -5.28 -15.42
C VAL A 502 28.06 -4.73 -14.40
N GLY A 503 28.02 -5.22 -13.16
CA GLY A 503 29.01 -4.88 -12.12
C GLY A 503 30.40 -5.49 -12.35
N ARG A 504 30.52 -6.52 -13.19
CA ARG A 504 31.81 -7.15 -13.53
C ARG A 504 32.61 -6.31 -14.50
N ASP A 505 33.93 -6.30 -14.31
CA ASP A 505 34.87 -5.76 -15.30
C ASP A 505 34.57 -6.34 -16.70
N PRO A 506 34.50 -5.50 -17.76
CA PRO A 506 34.17 -5.96 -19.10
C PRO A 506 34.97 -7.15 -19.61
N ILE A 507 36.24 -7.32 -19.21
CA ILE A 507 37.06 -8.47 -19.66
C ILE A 507 36.55 -9.82 -19.13
N HIS A 508 35.86 -9.81 -17.98
CA HIS A 508 35.34 -11.01 -17.33
C HIS A 508 33.93 -11.39 -17.79
N ARG A 509 33.19 -10.47 -18.42
CA ARG A 509 31.81 -10.68 -18.86
C ARG A 509 31.63 -11.85 -19.83
N GLN A 510 32.66 -12.18 -20.62
CA GLN A 510 32.65 -13.36 -21.50
C GLN A 510 32.45 -14.69 -20.75
N HIS A 511 32.83 -14.77 -19.47
CA HIS A 511 32.68 -15.97 -18.63
C HIS A 511 31.31 -16.06 -17.95
N HIS A 512 30.48 -15.03 -18.11
CA HIS A 512 29.19 -14.88 -17.45
C HIS A 512 28.10 -14.46 -18.44
N HIS A 513 28.32 -14.73 -19.74
CA HIS A 513 27.41 -14.34 -20.82
C HIS A 513 26.00 -14.92 -20.62
N ASP A 514 25.92 -16.08 -19.94
CA ASP A 514 24.69 -16.75 -19.56
C ASP A 514 23.81 -15.89 -18.65
N GLN A 515 24.36 -15.03 -17.79
CA GLN A 515 23.59 -14.19 -16.86
C GLN A 515 22.59 -13.25 -17.56
N LEU A 516 22.91 -12.76 -18.77
CA LEU A 516 21.96 -11.94 -19.55
C LEU A 516 21.02 -12.77 -20.46
N THR A 517 21.27 -14.06 -20.62
CA THR A 517 20.44 -14.95 -21.45
C THR A 517 19.50 -15.84 -20.65
N PHE A 518 19.87 -16.18 -19.42
CA PHE A 518 19.16 -17.15 -18.59
C PHE A 518 17.75 -16.71 -18.24
N GLY A 519 17.56 -15.42 -17.92
CA GLY A 519 16.24 -14.85 -17.60
C GLY A 519 15.18 -15.11 -18.68
N LEU A 520 15.59 -15.18 -19.95
CA LEU A 520 14.67 -15.42 -21.08
C LEU A 520 14.17 -16.86 -21.20
N ILE A 521 14.78 -17.82 -20.50
CA ILE A 521 14.28 -19.21 -20.43
C ILE A 521 12.93 -19.25 -19.73
N TYR A 522 12.71 -18.38 -18.74
CA TYR A 522 11.49 -18.33 -17.96
C TYR A 522 10.73 -16.99 -18.07
N ALA A 523 11.22 -16.00 -18.81
CA ALA A 523 10.61 -14.66 -18.93
C ALA A 523 9.13 -14.63 -19.35
N PHE A 524 8.59 -15.75 -19.86
CA PHE A 524 7.19 -15.87 -20.28
C PHE A 524 6.36 -16.82 -19.41
N SER A 525 6.90 -17.32 -18.28
CA SER A 525 6.13 -18.11 -17.31
C SER A 525 5.22 -17.24 -16.44
N GLU A 526 5.55 -15.96 -16.30
CA GLU A 526 4.85 -14.96 -15.50
C GLU A 526 4.82 -13.64 -16.26
N ASN A 527 3.92 -12.74 -15.85
CA ASN A 527 3.88 -11.37 -16.33
C ASN A 527 4.90 -10.54 -15.53
N PHE A 528 6.14 -10.48 -16.02
CA PHE A 528 7.21 -9.85 -15.26
C PHE A 528 7.26 -8.32 -15.37
N ILE A 529 7.52 -7.68 -14.23
CA ILE A 529 8.14 -6.36 -14.12
C ILE A 529 9.63 -6.58 -13.87
N LEU A 530 10.50 -5.78 -14.49
CA LEU A 530 11.94 -5.78 -14.31
C LEU A 530 12.30 -4.68 -13.29
N PRO A 531 12.54 -5.01 -12.01
CA PRO A 531 12.74 -4.00 -10.99
C PRO A 531 14.22 -3.63 -10.84
N LEU A 532 14.49 -2.33 -10.76
CA LEU A 532 15.67 -1.76 -10.11
C LEU A 532 15.17 -0.89 -8.96
N SER A 533 14.78 -1.54 -7.86
CA SER A 533 14.05 -0.92 -6.76
C SER A 533 14.94 -0.29 -5.69
N HIS A 534 14.31 0.34 -4.70
CA HIS A 534 14.95 0.95 -3.54
C HIS A 534 15.88 0.00 -2.76
N ASP A 535 15.51 -1.28 -2.65
CA ASP A 535 16.30 -2.30 -1.96
C ASP A 535 17.67 -2.55 -2.60
N GLU A 536 17.83 -2.22 -3.88
CA GLU A 536 19.06 -2.43 -4.62
C GLU A 536 20.04 -1.26 -4.54
N VAL A 537 19.73 -0.20 -3.80
CA VAL A 537 20.61 0.96 -3.68
C VAL A 537 20.83 1.39 -2.22
N VAL A 538 20.86 0.42 -1.31
CA VAL A 538 20.99 0.60 0.14
C VAL A 538 21.87 -0.48 0.78
N HIS A 539 22.11 -0.37 2.09
CA HIS A 539 22.72 -1.40 2.94
C HIS A 539 24.11 -1.87 2.46
N GLY A 540 24.90 -0.99 1.88
CA GLY A 540 26.26 -1.32 1.41
C GLY A 540 26.29 -1.99 0.03
N LYS A 541 25.14 -2.17 -0.64
CA LYS A 541 25.07 -2.72 -2.00
C LYS A 541 25.59 -1.72 -3.07
N GLY A 542 25.76 -0.45 -2.71
CA GLY A 542 26.11 0.64 -3.60
C GLY A 542 24.95 1.13 -4.46
N SER A 543 25.06 2.36 -4.97
CA SER A 543 24.15 2.90 -6.00
C SER A 543 24.34 2.19 -7.34
N LEU A 544 23.36 2.35 -8.26
CA LEU A 544 23.45 1.75 -9.60
C LEU A 544 24.74 2.17 -10.34
N ILE A 545 25.10 3.45 -10.32
CA ILE A 545 26.34 3.94 -10.94
C ILE A 545 27.58 3.50 -10.16
N GLY A 546 27.48 3.38 -8.83
CA GLY A 546 28.55 2.91 -7.95
C GLY A 546 28.99 1.47 -8.27
N ARG A 547 28.03 0.63 -8.66
CA ARG A 547 28.27 -0.77 -9.08
C ARG A 547 28.98 -0.89 -10.43
N MET A 548 28.95 0.13 -11.28
CA MET A 548 29.56 0.03 -12.62
C MET A 548 31.10 0.08 -12.55
N PRO A 549 31.81 -0.75 -13.32
CA PRO A 549 33.28 -0.76 -13.35
C PRO A 549 33.85 0.33 -14.26
N GLY A 550 35.16 0.56 -14.13
CA GLY A 550 35.93 1.44 -15.00
C GLY A 550 36.05 2.87 -14.50
N ASP A 551 36.58 3.74 -15.37
CA ASP A 551 36.64 5.18 -15.12
C ASP A 551 35.25 5.84 -15.16
N GLN A 552 35.16 7.13 -14.83
CA GLN A 552 33.89 7.85 -14.79
C GLN A 552 33.09 7.70 -16.09
N TRP A 553 33.72 7.88 -17.25
CA TRP A 553 33.01 7.78 -18.53
C TRP A 553 32.47 6.36 -18.74
N GLN A 554 33.29 5.34 -18.45
CA GLN A 554 32.88 3.93 -18.57
C GLN A 554 31.76 3.56 -17.60
N LYS A 555 31.74 4.13 -16.39
CA LYS A 555 30.63 3.90 -15.45
C LYS A 555 29.30 4.39 -16.00
N PHE A 556 29.28 5.62 -16.53
CA PHE A 556 28.08 6.16 -17.17
C PHE A 556 27.71 5.37 -18.43
N ALA A 557 28.68 5.01 -19.27
CA ALA A 557 28.43 4.21 -20.47
C ALA A 557 27.84 2.83 -20.14
N ASN A 558 28.37 2.14 -19.13
CA ASN A 558 27.82 0.87 -18.64
C ASN A 558 26.36 1.03 -18.19
N LEU A 559 26.06 2.03 -17.36
CA LEU A 559 24.71 2.24 -16.86
C LEU A 559 23.74 2.62 -18.01
N ARG A 560 24.18 3.43 -18.98
CA ARG A 560 23.37 3.76 -20.17
C ARG A 560 23.08 2.52 -21.02
N ALA A 561 24.08 1.68 -21.29
CA ALA A 561 23.90 0.42 -22.00
C ALA A 561 22.96 -0.53 -21.25
N TYR A 562 23.09 -0.59 -19.92
CA TYR A 562 22.24 -1.41 -19.09
C TYR A 562 20.78 -0.94 -19.11
N PHE A 563 20.51 0.36 -19.01
CA PHE A 563 19.17 0.90 -19.18
C PHE A 563 18.61 0.67 -20.57
N GLY A 564 19.43 0.83 -21.61
CA GLY A 564 19.07 0.46 -22.98
C GLY A 564 18.61 -0.99 -23.07
N PHE A 565 19.38 -1.92 -22.52
CA PHE A 565 19.02 -3.34 -22.44
C PHE A 565 17.74 -3.58 -21.62
N MET A 566 17.61 -2.98 -20.44
CA MET A 566 16.43 -3.13 -19.58
C MET A 566 15.14 -2.69 -20.28
N TRP A 567 15.15 -1.53 -20.94
CA TRP A 567 13.98 -1.00 -21.63
C TRP A 567 13.58 -1.84 -22.84
N THR A 568 14.53 -2.53 -23.48
CA THR A 568 14.26 -3.36 -24.64
C THR A 568 14.15 -4.85 -24.36
N HIS A 569 14.48 -5.32 -23.15
CA HIS A 569 14.22 -6.68 -22.69
C HIS A 569 12.70 -6.88 -22.47
N PRO A 570 12.13 -8.08 -22.71
CA PRO A 570 10.73 -8.37 -22.38
C PRO A 570 10.42 -8.18 -20.89
N GLY A 571 9.27 -7.56 -20.59
CA GLY A 571 8.78 -7.28 -19.23
C GLY A 571 8.56 -5.78 -18.98
N LYS A 572 7.71 -5.41 -18.01
CA LYS A 572 7.45 -4.01 -17.65
C LYS A 572 8.63 -3.40 -16.88
N LYS A 573 8.69 -2.08 -16.73
CA LYS A 573 9.90 -1.39 -16.20
C LYS A 573 9.61 -0.76 -14.85
N LEU A 574 10.53 -0.89 -13.90
CA LEU A 574 10.52 -0.14 -12.65
C LEU A 574 11.92 0.37 -12.33
N LEU A 575 12.02 1.68 -12.06
CA LEU A 575 13.27 2.33 -11.66
C LEU A 575 13.04 3.20 -10.44
N PHE A 576 13.83 2.97 -9.40
CA PHE A 576 13.80 3.79 -8.19
C PHE A 576 14.44 5.16 -8.39
N MET A 577 13.84 6.15 -7.73
CA MET A 577 14.30 7.53 -7.70
C MET A 577 15.79 7.65 -7.36
N GLY A 578 16.49 8.56 -8.06
CA GLY A 578 17.95 8.70 -7.99
C GLY A 578 18.69 7.86 -9.04
N GLY A 579 18.12 6.72 -9.45
CA GLY A 579 18.68 5.88 -10.50
C GLY A 579 18.68 6.55 -11.88
N GLU A 580 17.66 7.35 -12.17
CA GLU A 580 17.43 7.97 -13.48
C GLU A 580 18.45 9.04 -13.84
N PHE A 581 19.11 9.65 -12.86
CA PHE A 581 20.22 10.60 -13.08
C PHE A 581 21.55 10.08 -12.52
N ALA A 582 21.65 8.78 -12.25
CA ALA A 582 22.88 8.12 -11.77
C ALA A 582 23.42 8.73 -10.47
N GLN A 583 22.60 8.82 -9.42
CA GLN A 583 23.06 9.26 -8.10
C GLN A 583 24.20 8.36 -7.58
N PRO A 584 25.37 8.92 -7.17
CA PRO A 584 26.51 8.14 -6.71
C PRO A 584 26.32 7.50 -5.32
N HIS A 585 25.64 8.21 -4.41
CA HIS A 585 25.42 7.72 -3.06
C HIS A 585 24.23 6.76 -3.01
N GLU A 586 24.32 5.78 -2.11
CA GLU A 586 23.16 4.98 -1.72
C GLU A 586 22.01 5.87 -1.28
N TRP A 587 20.79 5.37 -1.47
CA TRP A 587 19.62 6.05 -0.99
C TRP A 587 19.65 6.16 0.54
N ASN A 588 19.33 7.35 1.04
CA ASN A 588 19.21 7.62 2.46
C ASN A 588 17.86 8.29 2.72
N HIS A 589 16.98 7.60 3.42
CA HIS A 589 15.63 8.08 3.74
C HIS A 589 15.61 9.37 4.60
N ASP A 590 16.71 9.73 5.27
CA ASP A 590 16.82 10.97 6.04
C ASP A 590 17.22 12.18 5.17
N LEU A 591 17.72 11.99 3.96
CA LEU A 591 18.23 13.05 3.09
C LEU A 591 17.38 13.17 1.81
N PRO A 592 17.24 14.38 1.24
CA PRO A 592 16.71 14.49 -0.12
C PRO A 592 17.70 13.87 -1.11
N LEU A 593 17.23 13.50 -2.30
CA LEU A 593 18.11 13.10 -3.39
C LEU A 593 19.10 14.21 -3.78
N ASP A 594 20.22 13.82 -4.39
CA ASP A 594 21.33 14.69 -4.80
C ASP A 594 21.00 15.53 -6.06
N TRP A 595 19.91 16.31 -6.02
CA TRP A 595 19.40 17.09 -7.17
C TRP A 595 20.41 18.06 -7.79
N HIS A 596 21.41 18.49 -7.03
CA HIS A 596 22.49 19.36 -7.50
C HIS A 596 23.33 18.73 -8.62
N LEU A 597 23.35 17.39 -8.72
CA LEU A 597 24.09 16.66 -9.75
C LEU A 597 23.57 16.94 -11.16
N LEU A 598 22.33 17.38 -11.33
CA LEU A 598 21.78 17.72 -12.65
C LEU A 598 22.45 18.95 -13.29
N ALA A 599 23.33 19.66 -12.57
CA ALA A 599 24.20 20.68 -13.16
C ALA A 599 25.40 20.07 -13.91
N ASP A 600 25.74 18.80 -13.67
CA ASP A 600 26.77 18.06 -14.37
C ASP A 600 26.20 17.39 -15.63
N PRO A 601 26.85 17.54 -16.81
CA PRO A 601 26.36 16.99 -18.08
C PRO A 601 26.18 15.47 -18.11
N PHE A 602 26.95 14.68 -17.36
CA PHE A 602 26.81 13.22 -17.35
C PHE A 602 25.50 12.79 -16.68
N HIS A 603 25.17 13.43 -15.55
CA HIS A 603 23.93 13.16 -14.81
C HIS A 603 22.70 13.68 -15.57
N ALA A 604 22.78 14.88 -16.16
CA ALA A 604 21.75 15.40 -17.04
C ALA A 604 21.54 14.51 -18.27
N GLY A 605 22.62 14.05 -18.91
CA GLY A 605 22.58 13.14 -20.05
C GLY A 605 21.99 11.77 -19.71
N MET A 606 22.24 11.24 -18.52
CA MET A 606 21.59 10.01 -18.04
C MET A 606 20.07 10.19 -17.91
N ARG A 607 19.64 11.28 -17.28
CA ARG A 607 18.22 11.63 -17.14
C ARG A 607 17.55 11.79 -18.51
N ASP A 608 18.24 12.44 -19.44
CA ASP A 608 17.74 12.65 -20.79
C ASP A 608 17.67 11.34 -21.59
N LEU A 609 18.57 10.38 -21.33
CA LEU A 609 18.44 9.02 -21.87
C LEU A 609 17.18 8.33 -21.36
N ILE A 610 16.87 8.42 -20.05
CA ILE A 610 15.64 7.83 -19.49
C ILE A 610 14.40 8.43 -20.17
N ARG A 611 14.39 9.75 -20.41
CA ARG A 611 13.33 10.41 -21.18
C ARG A 611 13.17 9.79 -22.58
N THR A 612 14.27 9.65 -23.33
CA THR A 612 14.25 9.03 -24.65
C THR A 612 13.78 7.58 -24.60
N LEU A 613 14.26 6.80 -23.64
CA LEU A 613 13.88 5.40 -23.46
C LEU A 613 12.40 5.23 -23.18
N ASN A 614 11.82 6.06 -22.31
CA ASN A 614 10.39 6.03 -22.03
C ASN A 614 9.55 6.43 -23.25
N HIS A 615 9.93 7.47 -24.00
CA HIS A 615 9.21 7.83 -25.22
C HIS A 615 9.33 6.76 -26.30
N LEU A 616 10.51 6.14 -26.46
CA LEU A 616 10.71 5.03 -27.38
C LEU A 616 9.84 3.83 -27.00
N TYR A 617 9.85 3.43 -25.72
CA TYR A 617 9.05 2.31 -25.21
C TYR A 617 7.55 2.54 -25.40
N ARG A 618 7.08 3.78 -25.30
CA ARG A 618 5.66 4.13 -25.55
C ARG A 618 5.33 4.24 -27.04
N GLY A 619 6.29 4.60 -27.88
CA GLY A 619 6.09 4.87 -29.31
C GLY A 619 6.28 3.67 -30.23
N GLU A 620 6.98 2.63 -29.77
CA GLU A 620 7.25 1.41 -30.53
C GLU A 620 6.54 0.20 -29.90
N PRO A 621 5.37 -0.22 -30.42
CA PRO A 621 4.60 -1.36 -29.90
C PRO A 621 5.39 -2.65 -29.73
N ALA A 622 6.41 -2.85 -30.56
CA ALA A 622 7.32 -3.99 -30.46
C ALA A 622 8.00 -4.12 -29.10
N LEU A 623 8.20 -3.02 -28.38
CA LEU A 623 8.88 -3.03 -27.10
C LEU A 623 7.98 -3.40 -25.93
N HIS A 624 6.64 -3.33 -26.06
CA HIS A 624 5.73 -3.49 -24.91
C HIS A 624 4.52 -4.40 -25.15
N ALA A 625 4.00 -4.49 -26.38
CA ALA A 625 2.69 -5.09 -26.65
C ALA A 625 2.66 -6.60 -26.38
N LEU A 626 3.80 -7.27 -26.55
CA LEU A 626 3.96 -8.71 -26.36
C LEU A 626 5.00 -9.04 -25.29
N ASP A 627 5.22 -8.15 -24.30
CA ASP A 627 6.22 -8.35 -23.21
C ASP A 627 6.07 -9.70 -22.49
N CYS A 628 4.83 -10.17 -22.34
CA CYS A 628 4.50 -11.39 -21.59
C CYS A 628 4.15 -12.57 -22.52
N GLN A 629 4.57 -12.52 -23.79
CA GLN A 629 4.31 -13.55 -24.78
C GLN A 629 5.62 -13.93 -25.50
N PRO A 630 5.93 -15.22 -25.68
CA PRO A 630 7.16 -15.66 -26.35
C PRO A 630 7.35 -15.07 -27.75
N GLU A 631 6.26 -14.83 -28.48
CA GLU A 631 6.25 -14.28 -29.83
C GLU A 631 6.81 -12.84 -29.89
N GLY A 632 6.81 -12.13 -28.77
CA GLY A 632 7.33 -10.78 -28.62
C GLY A 632 8.86 -10.67 -28.68
N PHE A 633 9.59 -11.79 -28.68
CA PHE A 633 11.04 -11.83 -28.62
C PHE A 633 11.63 -12.93 -29.50
N ALA A 634 12.77 -12.65 -30.13
CA ALA A 634 13.59 -13.69 -30.74
C ALA A 634 15.08 -13.31 -30.71
N TRP A 635 15.93 -14.23 -30.25
CA TRP A 635 17.37 -14.08 -30.44
C TRP A 635 17.72 -14.02 -31.94
N ILE A 636 18.66 -13.15 -32.29
CA ILE A 636 19.35 -13.15 -33.58
C ILE A 636 20.73 -13.77 -33.36
N ASP A 637 21.45 -13.28 -32.34
CA ASP A 637 22.68 -13.90 -31.85
C ASP A 637 22.84 -13.65 -30.34
N ALA A 638 23.15 -14.71 -29.62
CA ALA A 638 23.43 -14.70 -28.18
C ALA A 638 24.67 -15.57 -27.84
N ALA A 639 25.50 -15.88 -28.84
CA ALA A 639 26.64 -16.76 -28.70
C ALA A 639 28.00 -16.02 -28.71
N ASP A 640 28.04 -14.72 -29.05
CA ASP A 640 29.26 -13.91 -29.08
C ASP A 640 29.70 -13.47 -27.67
N ALA A 641 29.94 -14.46 -26.81
CA ALA A 641 30.42 -14.27 -25.45
C ALA A 641 31.78 -13.58 -25.39
N GLN A 642 32.69 -13.93 -26.32
CA GLN A 642 34.03 -13.35 -26.40
C GLN A 642 34.00 -11.83 -26.59
N SER A 643 32.97 -11.32 -27.28
CA SER A 643 32.78 -9.88 -27.48
C SER A 643 31.75 -9.27 -26.53
N SER A 644 31.06 -10.09 -25.72
CA SER A 644 29.93 -9.69 -24.87
C SER A 644 28.87 -8.90 -25.67
N ILE A 645 28.53 -9.43 -26.84
CA ILE A 645 27.54 -8.84 -27.75
C ILE A 645 26.26 -9.67 -27.71
N PHE A 646 25.13 -8.99 -27.65
CA PHE A 646 23.80 -9.59 -27.67
C PHE A 646 22.97 -8.93 -28.77
N ILE A 647 22.31 -9.74 -29.59
CA ILE A 647 21.49 -9.27 -30.70
C ILE A 647 20.15 -9.97 -30.68
N TYR A 648 19.08 -9.20 -30.59
CA TYR A 648 17.73 -9.75 -30.56
C TYR A 648 16.73 -8.88 -31.27
N GLN A 649 15.61 -9.49 -31.63
CA GLN A 649 14.46 -8.86 -32.23
C GLN A 649 13.34 -8.78 -31.18
N ARG A 650 12.65 -7.64 -31.15
CA ARG A 650 11.38 -7.47 -30.45
C ARG A 650 10.26 -7.31 -31.47
N ASN A 651 9.11 -7.93 -31.19
CA ASN A 651 7.94 -7.95 -32.07
C ASN A 651 6.73 -7.32 -31.38
N GLY A 652 5.95 -6.56 -32.16
CA GLY A 652 4.66 -6.05 -31.73
C GLY A 652 3.53 -7.00 -32.16
N ARG A 653 2.32 -6.46 -32.19
CA ARG A 653 1.14 -7.17 -32.71
C ARG A 653 1.33 -7.46 -34.20
N PRO A 654 0.55 -8.39 -34.80
CA PRO A 654 0.61 -8.63 -36.24
C PRO A 654 0.46 -7.33 -37.04
N GLY A 655 1.47 -7.00 -37.85
CA GLY A 655 1.53 -5.77 -38.65
C GLY A 655 2.37 -4.64 -38.06
N ASP A 656 2.72 -4.69 -36.76
CA ASP A 656 3.65 -3.75 -36.17
C ASP A 656 5.08 -4.01 -36.68
N PRO A 657 5.86 -2.96 -37.00
CA PRO A 657 7.24 -3.14 -37.43
C PRO A 657 8.09 -3.72 -36.28
N PRO A 658 8.96 -4.71 -36.55
CA PRO A 658 9.86 -5.22 -35.53
C PRO A 658 10.96 -4.20 -35.22
N VAL A 659 11.58 -4.32 -34.06
CA VAL A 659 12.84 -3.62 -33.75
C VAL A 659 13.95 -4.62 -33.49
N VAL A 660 15.17 -4.28 -33.92
CA VAL A 660 16.37 -5.07 -33.69
C VAL A 660 17.26 -4.32 -32.72
N VAL A 661 17.66 -5.00 -31.65
CA VAL A 661 18.47 -4.44 -30.57
C VAL A 661 19.84 -5.09 -30.60
N VAL A 662 20.87 -4.25 -30.45
CA VAL A 662 22.27 -4.69 -30.36
C VAL A 662 22.87 -4.10 -29.10
N CYS A 663 23.34 -4.94 -28.18
CA CYS A 663 24.04 -4.52 -26.97
C CYS A 663 25.52 -4.91 -27.08
N ASN A 664 26.43 -3.95 -26.95
CA ASN A 664 27.87 -4.19 -26.79
C ASN A 664 28.28 -3.85 -25.36
N PHE A 665 28.55 -4.88 -24.55
CA PHE A 665 28.96 -4.70 -23.16
C PHE A 665 30.48 -4.72 -22.96
N THR A 666 31.25 -4.32 -23.97
CA THR A 666 32.69 -4.01 -23.81
C THR A 666 33.04 -2.60 -24.27
N PRO A 667 34.11 -1.98 -23.74
CA PRO A 667 34.54 -0.64 -24.17
C PRO A 667 35.21 -0.63 -25.56
N THR A 668 35.19 -1.75 -26.28
CA THR A 668 35.81 -1.87 -27.59
C THR A 668 34.82 -1.52 -28.69
N VAL A 669 35.13 -0.49 -29.48
CA VAL A 669 34.40 -0.18 -30.71
C VAL A 669 34.60 -1.29 -31.74
N ARG A 670 33.50 -1.82 -32.27
CA ARG A 670 33.53 -2.86 -33.32
C ARG A 670 33.12 -2.22 -34.65
N ARG A 671 34.04 -2.11 -35.59
CA ARG A 671 33.76 -1.62 -36.95
C ARG A 671 33.36 -2.77 -37.86
N ASP A 672 32.53 -2.47 -38.86
CA ASP A 672 32.09 -3.41 -39.89
C ASP A 672 31.46 -4.69 -39.30
N TYR A 673 30.81 -4.58 -38.14
CA TYR A 673 30.18 -5.70 -37.46
C TYR A 673 28.85 -6.00 -38.16
N ARG A 674 28.73 -7.21 -38.72
CA ARG A 674 27.56 -7.62 -39.49
C ARG A 674 26.50 -8.27 -38.59
N ILE A 675 25.27 -7.83 -38.73
CA ILE A 675 24.11 -8.38 -38.00
C ILE A 675 23.03 -8.83 -38.98
N GLY A 676 22.32 -9.92 -38.63
CA GLY A 676 21.15 -10.37 -39.39
C GLY A 676 19.91 -9.50 -39.14
N LEU A 677 19.12 -9.24 -40.17
CA LEU A 677 17.88 -8.47 -40.12
C LEU A 677 16.72 -9.25 -40.75
N PRO A 678 15.49 -9.16 -40.18
CA PRO A 678 14.35 -9.95 -40.64
C PRO A 678 13.85 -9.53 -42.05
N GLN A 679 14.11 -8.29 -42.46
CA GLN A 679 13.65 -7.73 -43.72
C GLN A 679 14.67 -6.77 -44.34
N GLY A 680 14.57 -6.59 -45.65
CA GLY A 680 15.36 -5.64 -46.42
C GLY A 680 14.90 -4.18 -46.22
N GLY A 681 15.47 -3.27 -47.01
CA GLY A 681 15.10 -1.85 -46.99
C GLY A 681 15.96 -1.01 -46.05
N ARG A 682 15.53 0.22 -45.80
CA ARG A 682 16.24 1.17 -44.94
C ARG A 682 15.86 0.97 -43.49
N TRP A 683 16.87 1.03 -42.64
CA TRP A 683 16.78 0.94 -41.19
C TRP A 683 17.35 2.21 -40.57
N VAL A 684 16.81 2.58 -39.43
CA VAL A 684 17.11 3.81 -38.71
C VAL A 684 17.46 3.47 -37.29
N GLU A 685 18.56 4.07 -36.82
CA GLU A 685 19.00 4.02 -35.43
C GLU A 685 18.06 4.89 -34.59
N ARG A 686 17.05 4.26 -33.96
CA ARG A 686 16.06 4.92 -33.10
C ARG A 686 16.64 5.31 -31.75
N LEU A 687 17.64 4.56 -31.30
CA LEU A 687 18.39 4.84 -30.08
C LEU A 687 19.84 4.43 -30.29
N ASN A 688 20.73 5.27 -29.79
CA ASN A 688 22.11 4.95 -29.52
C ASN A 688 22.48 5.50 -28.15
N THR A 689 22.72 4.62 -27.18
CA THR A 689 23.05 5.05 -25.82
C THR A 689 24.45 5.68 -25.69
N ASP A 690 25.26 5.66 -26.76
CA ASP A 690 26.57 6.33 -26.85
C ASP A 690 26.49 7.70 -27.55
N ASP A 691 25.30 8.21 -27.86
CA ASP A 691 25.17 9.57 -28.40
C ASP A 691 25.73 10.61 -27.41
N GLY A 692 26.36 11.65 -27.96
CA GLY A 692 27.00 12.73 -27.20
C GLY A 692 26.02 13.51 -26.33
N VAL A 693 24.73 13.58 -26.71
CA VAL A 693 23.66 14.16 -25.86
C VAL A 693 23.53 13.44 -24.52
N TYR A 694 23.84 12.14 -24.45
CA TYR A 694 23.80 11.37 -23.21
C TYR A 694 25.16 11.27 -22.50
N GLY A 695 26.18 12.00 -22.99
CA GLY A 695 27.55 11.92 -22.52
C GLY A 695 28.33 10.69 -23.04
N GLY A 696 27.92 10.13 -24.18
CA GLY A 696 28.67 9.10 -24.89
C GLY A 696 29.78 9.65 -25.79
N SER A 697 30.49 8.75 -26.47
CA SER A 697 31.61 9.10 -27.34
C SER A 697 31.18 9.64 -28.71
N GLY A 698 29.91 9.50 -29.06
CA GLY A 698 29.34 9.90 -30.35
C GLY A 698 29.66 8.93 -31.48
N VAL A 699 30.14 7.72 -31.17
CA VAL A 699 30.24 6.66 -32.17
C VAL A 699 28.82 6.22 -32.50
N GLY A 700 28.48 6.23 -33.79
CA GLY A 700 27.15 5.87 -34.25
C GLY A 700 27.16 5.52 -35.72
N ASN A 701 25.95 5.38 -36.26
CA ASN A 701 25.77 4.95 -37.64
C ASN A 701 25.05 6.01 -38.46
N GLY A 702 25.36 6.06 -39.76
CA GLY A 702 24.59 6.83 -40.73
C GLY A 702 23.33 6.07 -41.16
N ALA A 703 22.85 6.36 -42.37
CA ALA A 703 21.75 5.59 -42.96
C ALA A 703 22.14 4.11 -43.14
N LEU A 704 21.36 3.21 -42.54
CA LEU A 704 21.56 1.76 -42.63
C LEU A 704 20.64 1.21 -43.73
N THR A 705 21.19 0.48 -44.70
CA THR A 705 20.40 -0.21 -45.73
C THR A 705 20.70 -1.70 -45.64
N ALA A 706 19.67 -2.50 -45.41
CA ALA A 706 19.79 -3.94 -45.31
C ALA A 706 20.06 -4.56 -46.68
N GLU A 707 21.15 -5.33 -46.76
CA GLU A 707 21.58 -6.06 -47.95
C GLU A 707 20.90 -7.43 -47.99
N PRO A 708 20.59 -8.00 -49.17
CA PRO A 708 20.06 -9.36 -49.33
C PRO A 708 21.17 -10.41 -49.13
N THR A 709 21.93 -10.29 -48.04
CA THR A 709 23.00 -11.19 -47.64
C THR A 709 22.58 -11.89 -46.34
N PRO A 710 22.30 -13.20 -46.37
CA PRO A 710 21.91 -13.92 -45.17
C PRO A 710 23.00 -13.92 -44.09
N TRP A 711 22.61 -13.67 -42.85
CA TRP A 711 23.51 -13.64 -41.69
C TRP A 711 22.73 -13.95 -40.40
N HIS A 712 23.35 -14.60 -39.41
CA HIS A 712 22.71 -14.98 -38.13
C HIS A 712 21.32 -15.64 -38.30
N GLY A 713 21.17 -16.50 -39.32
CA GLY A 713 19.89 -17.17 -39.63
C GLY A 713 18.77 -16.25 -40.15
N ARG A 714 19.07 -15.01 -40.53
CA ARG A 714 18.13 -14.03 -41.09
C ARG A 714 18.38 -13.80 -42.59
N PRO A 715 17.35 -13.43 -43.38
CA PRO A 715 17.47 -13.32 -44.83
C PRO A 715 18.27 -12.10 -45.32
N HIS A 716 18.34 -11.04 -44.50
CA HIS A 716 19.08 -9.81 -44.81
C HIS A 716 20.12 -9.55 -43.73
N SER A 717 21.05 -8.63 -44.00
CA SER A 717 22.01 -8.17 -43.00
C SER A 717 22.47 -6.75 -43.27
N VAL A 718 23.09 -6.14 -42.27
CA VAL A 718 23.76 -4.85 -42.41
C VAL A 718 25.08 -4.89 -41.65
N ALA A 719 26.11 -4.26 -42.19
CA ALA A 719 27.35 -3.99 -41.45
C ALA A 719 27.23 -2.61 -40.80
N LEU A 720 27.51 -2.54 -39.50
CA LEU A 720 27.45 -1.30 -38.74
C LEU A 720 28.64 -1.18 -37.77
N THR A 721 28.84 0.01 -37.24
CA THR A 721 29.78 0.25 -36.14
C THR A 721 29.04 0.11 -34.83
N LEU A 722 29.49 -0.81 -33.96
CA LEU A 722 28.98 -0.93 -32.61
C LEU A 722 29.75 0.02 -31.68
N PRO A 723 29.07 0.98 -31.05
CA PRO A 723 29.70 1.87 -30.08
C PRO A 723 30.18 1.10 -28.84
N PRO A 724 31.13 1.66 -28.07
CA PRO A 724 31.67 1.02 -26.89
C PRO A 724 30.69 1.14 -25.72
N LEU A 725 30.43 0.06 -24.99
CA LEU A 725 29.51 0.04 -23.83
C LEU A 725 28.16 0.70 -24.17
N ALA A 726 27.44 0.15 -25.15
CA ALA A 726 26.26 0.79 -25.68
C ALA A 726 25.18 -0.20 -26.14
N THR A 727 23.94 0.28 -26.15
CA THR A 727 22.80 -0.38 -26.76
C THR A 727 22.29 0.45 -27.92
N LEU A 728 22.08 -0.21 -29.06
CA LEU A 728 21.45 0.34 -30.25
C LEU A 728 20.06 -0.26 -30.42
N VAL A 729 19.10 0.55 -30.84
CA VAL A 729 17.78 0.10 -31.28
C VAL A 729 17.57 0.52 -32.72
N LEU A 730 17.38 -0.46 -33.60
CA LEU A 730 17.16 -0.28 -35.02
C LEU A 730 15.71 -0.59 -35.35
N ALA A 731 15.07 0.26 -36.14
CA ALA A 731 13.73 0.01 -36.68
C ALA A 731 13.72 0.21 -38.20
N PRO A 732 12.80 -0.41 -38.94
CA PRO A 732 12.56 -0.06 -40.33
C PRO A 732 12.17 1.42 -40.48
N GLU A 733 12.65 2.07 -41.53
CA GLU A 733 12.17 3.40 -41.92
C GLU A 733 10.69 3.29 -42.38
N ARG A 734 9.80 4.09 -41.78
CA ARG A 734 8.35 4.04 -42.00
C ARG A 734 7.94 4.82 -43.24
#